data_AF-A0A972TPL5-F1
#
_entry.id   AF-A0A972TPL5-F1
#
_cell.length_a   1.000
_cell.length_b   1.000
_cell.length_c   1.000
_cell.angle_alpha   90.00
_cell.angle_beta   90.00
_cell.angle_gamma   90.00
#
_symmetry.space_group_name_H-M   'P 1'
#
loop_
_entity.id
_entity.type
_entity.pdbx_description
1 polymer ?
#
loop_
_entity_poly.entity_id
_entity_poly.type
_entity_poly.pdbx_seq_one_letter_code
_entity_poly.pdbx_strand_id
1 'polypeptide(L)'
;MIIAVKALSVFLICCLVTISFGVAGCGGGGSKSPKISLAENLKGKTVEEFQPVTLSANATDEKDGTLKADSLVWTSDIDGELGTGETVMLDDLSAGTHTITVTATDSDGNAQMESFTLTVDLATGLIPREGDYLGSSFFRAELFWAAVTVRDNAGNDITGLELDDFTIRESLVSMTGEPVTEPRIVNIATQIEEDWQEGWFWEESLSDEKVDLVFLIEIRGTMNDAMPGIKAQAEALVDRLVASHIDFRVGGVGIDTTPEIGGSHQFDFHGAGELDKLQEGMDLLFRTGGTWWNPVASYDSILWTPWLGFRKDARKILIAITDIPSQTIYGTYWYPVNCTAATRSAVELFLENNPDIELYYCLNPDDDVDYHQYTKDDINPMARNNLNRDGLGSGWGALESRGYATGLRLTPASEPWPFDQSLISIAETVAKDTKYYFILEPDFSWDDWDDYGDYPDDYLVRTAIELTIPGTGETYSTTIDHPITRGKSILTMNFHDELGNVLYDSVWSFLDYPIGSRFIKYKTQLYSRDSPVIEEVFPGTYHLLTLDGGSQSFDYQSIRAVDRRTFEVPTESTTINVTVPMAEREMFLTMARGILKDLRDNWRQPGGPFREFVSEAEAWLDELDREGIDYANMVRLMRFTVALSGYANIMEYSQQEIEKSVQNVEDIIDDIASIIAEVEAIQETTEFDWESGLGILLEIAYDIVTKGEFTIKKIAVEEGLEALLKYAGGELLEELKVLVCSELADKDYQDLLCTLVDVASKLPTAAEDGDWSVILEPLQKLAFNIALDQVRGLITDNFVEIIFSDLDLSNQLQNDLKGFVKDILTAMTSESGFDNFDGVIESFIENVIQHAGEQFFADNRDDVIAAIKGIFESLHDAVDAELGNTAAASFVSGFLLGMAEDMALSALPRVNENGSINYKPNGDALVSVLIKHTLYHLFLKDFFVDEAIAGLHLALENAMTFDPAGDGPYDWGRELNRDFHDYRSIMSDLQDTAWNALETQDAINSWATALQGLVGILEPLGVALDFMGAIYPPMKDTAERVHAFIAVLDGIQIVSTAIEFGLRVDSLDTFGDIADELSLTAFGLHEE
;
A
#
# COMPACT_ATOMS: atom_id res chain seq x y z
N MET A 1 11.32 -45.25 -14.37
CA MET A 1 11.68 -45.35 -12.94
C MET A 1 11.78 -43.91 -12.46
N ILE A 2 11.06 -43.52 -11.42
CA ILE A 2 10.53 -42.16 -11.16
C ILE A 2 9.23 -41.85 -11.93
N ILE A 3 8.32 -42.84 -11.96
CA ILE A 3 6.85 -42.68 -11.99
C ILE A 3 6.34 -43.85 -11.14
N ALA A 4 6.48 -43.76 -9.80
CA ALA A 4 5.99 -44.76 -8.83
C ALA A 4 6.13 -44.32 -7.35
N VAL A 5 6.29 -43.02 -7.02
CA VAL A 5 6.62 -42.59 -5.64
C VAL A 5 5.72 -41.46 -5.10
N LYS A 6 4.59 -41.14 -5.74
CA LYS A 6 3.56 -40.24 -5.18
C LYS A 6 2.26 -40.94 -4.75
N ALA A 7 2.31 -42.24 -4.49
CA ALA A 7 1.17 -43.05 -4.02
C ALA A 7 1.41 -43.72 -2.65
N LEU A 8 2.39 -43.25 -1.86
CA LEU A 8 2.75 -43.90 -0.59
C LEU A 8 3.10 -42.89 0.52
N SER A 9 2.21 -41.93 0.77
CA SER A 9 2.34 -40.97 1.89
C SER A 9 1.15 -40.94 2.85
N VAL A 10 0.16 -41.84 2.69
CA VAL A 10 -1.03 -41.91 3.59
C VAL A 10 -1.06 -43.20 4.43
N PHE A 11 -0.03 -44.06 4.33
CA PHE A 11 -0.05 -45.40 4.96
C PHE A 11 0.89 -45.57 6.17
N LEU A 12 1.33 -44.48 6.82
CA LEU A 12 2.29 -44.56 7.93
C LEU A 12 1.88 -43.80 9.20
N ILE A 13 0.64 -43.94 9.65
CA ILE A 13 0.26 -43.70 11.07
C ILE A 13 -0.73 -44.80 11.49
N CYS A 14 -0.31 -46.07 11.49
CA CYS A 14 -1.05 -47.15 12.14
C CYS A 14 -0.21 -48.43 12.19
N CYS A 15 0.86 -48.45 13.01
CA CYS A 15 1.34 -49.67 13.71
C CYS A 15 2.64 -49.39 14.46
N LEU A 16 2.56 -49.13 15.77
CA LEU A 16 3.41 -49.69 16.82
C LEU A 16 3.11 -48.95 18.14
N VAL A 17 2.26 -49.53 18.98
CA VAL A 17 2.55 -49.89 20.38
C VAL A 17 1.28 -50.53 20.94
N THR A 18 1.37 -51.81 21.29
CA THR A 18 0.50 -52.45 22.29
C THR A 18 1.35 -52.93 23.46
N ILE A 19 0.70 -52.97 24.63
CA ILE A 19 1.11 -53.44 25.96
C ILE A 19 1.70 -52.37 26.89
N SER A 20 0.83 -51.83 27.77
CA SER A 20 0.91 -52.15 29.20
C SER A 20 -0.44 -51.93 29.91
N PHE A 21 -0.85 -52.96 30.66
CA PHE A 21 -2.03 -52.99 31.52
C PHE A 21 -1.89 -52.05 32.72
N GLY A 22 -2.95 -51.31 33.03
CA GLY A 22 -3.15 -50.61 34.31
C GLY A 22 -4.63 -50.65 34.67
N VAL A 23 -4.98 -51.53 35.61
CA VAL A 23 -6.36 -51.78 36.05
C VAL A 23 -6.81 -50.66 36.99
N ALA A 24 -7.90 -49.98 36.65
CA ALA A 24 -8.80 -49.32 37.60
C ALA A 24 -10.22 -49.47 37.06
N GLY A 25 -11.02 -50.30 37.73
CA GLY A 25 -12.34 -50.70 37.24
C GLY A 25 -13.41 -49.63 37.42
N CYS A 26 -14.39 -49.63 36.52
CA CYS A 26 -15.80 -49.45 36.84
C CYS A 26 -16.66 -49.91 35.65
N GLY A 27 -17.73 -50.66 35.92
CA GLY A 27 -18.98 -50.74 35.14
C GLY A 27 -18.93 -51.13 33.66
N GLY A 28 -19.34 -52.36 33.36
CA GLY A 28 -19.74 -52.72 32.00
C GLY A 28 -21.01 -51.98 31.58
N GLY A 29 -20.93 -51.30 30.43
CA GLY A 29 -22.04 -50.83 29.61
C GLY A 29 -21.45 -50.57 28.23
N GLY A 30 -21.77 -51.41 27.24
CA GLY A 30 -21.24 -51.22 25.88
C GLY A 30 -21.85 -49.95 25.30
N SER A 31 -21.02 -49.00 24.88
CA SER A 31 -21.47 -47.98 23.93
C SER A 31 -21.82 -48.71 22.62
N LYS A 32 -23.03 -48.49 22.13
CA LYS A 32 -23.49 -49.00 20.84
C LYS A 32 -23.52 -47.81 19.90
N SER A 33 -22.93 -47.94 18.71
CA SER A 33 -23.00 -46.91 17.67
C SER A 33 -24.44 -46.62 17.26
N PRO A 34 -24.71 -45.43 16.69
CA PRO A 34 -26.02 -45.06 16.16
C PRO A 34 -26.59 -46.10 15.20
N LYS A 35 -27.92 -46.29 15.27
CA LYS A 35 -28.68 -47.10 14.33
C LYS A 35 -29.40 -46.20 13.34
N ILE A 36 -29.06 -46.33 12.05
CA ILE A 36 -29.68 -45.62 10.94
C ILE A 36 -30.79 -46.48 10.32
N SER A 37 -31.91 -45.85 9.95
CA SER A 37 -32.99 -46.44 9.15
C SER A 37 -33.26 -45.53 7.95
N LEU A 38 -32.94 -46.02 6.73
CA LEU A 38 -33.18 -45.32 5.46
C LEU A 38 -34.62 -45.51 4.97
N ALA A 39 -35.19 -44.46 4.36
CA ALA A 39 -36.40 -44.61 3.57
C ALA A 39 -36.08 -45.35 2.25
N GLU A 40 -36.78 -46.47 1.97
CA GLU A 40 -36.49 -47.31 0.79
C GLU A 40 -37.05 -46.74 -0.54
N ASN A 41 -37.63 -45.53 -0.53
CA ASN A 41 -38.37 -44.95 -1.64
C ASN A 41 -37.51 -44.66 -2.89
N LEU A 42 -36.18 -44.62 -2.77
CA LEU A 42 -35.26 -44.29 -3.88
C LEU A 42 -34.22 -45.39 -4.18
N LYS A 43 -34.19 -46.46 -3.38
CA LYS A 43 -33.17 -47.51 -3.50
C LYS A 43 -33.31 -48.27 -4.82
N GLY A 44 -32.28 -48.18 -5.66
CA GLY A 44 -32.20 -48.83 -6.96
C GLY A 44 -33.17 -48.24 -8.00
N LYS A 45 -33.70 -47.04 -7.76
CA LYS A 45 -34.51 -46.33 -8.74
C LYS A 45 -33.65 -45.66 -9.80
N THR A 46 -34.28 -45.43 -10.94
CA THR A 46 -33.80 -44.52 -11.96
C THR A 46 -34.67 -43.27 -11.93
N VAL A 47 -34.06 -42.09 -11.89
CA VAL A 47 -34.70 -40.78 -12.04
C VAL A 47 -34.05 -40.08 -13.23
N GLU A 48 -34.76 -39.15 -13.88
CA GLU A 48 -34.12 -38.27 -14.86
C GLU A 48 -33.34 -37.18 -14.12
N GLU A 49 -32.24 -36.75 -14.72
CA GLU A 49 -31.47 -35.58 -14.28
C GLU A 49 -32.39 -34.37 -14.12
N PHE A 50 -32.11 -33.57 -13.10
CA PHE A 50 -32.91 -32.41 -12.69
C PHE A 50 -34.32 -32.69 -12.16
N GLN A 51 -34.72 -33.95 -11.99
CA GLN A 51 -35.94 -34.25 -11.26
C GLN A 51 -35.73 -34.17 -9.75
N PRO A 52 -36.68 -33.56 -8.99
CA PRO A 52 -36.61 -33.53 -7.54
C PRO A 52 -36.57 -34.92 -6.89
N VAL A 53 -35.59 -35.14 -6.02
CA VAL A 53 -35.30 -36.34 -5.24
C VAL A 53 -35.34 -36.00 -3.75
N THR A 54 -36.17 -36.68 -2.97
CA THR A 54 -36.21 -36.53 -1.50
C THR A 54 -35.54 -37.71 -0.81
N LEU A 55 -34.36 -37.46 -0.25
CA LEU A 55 -33.64 -38.37 0.65
C LEU A 55 -34.22 -38.30 2.05
N SER A 56 -34.35 -39.43 2.75
CA SER A 56 -34.80 -39.43 4.14
C SER A 56 -34.21 -40.59 4.95
N ALA A 57 -33.77 -40.28 6.17
CA ALA A 57 -33.21 -41.22 7.12
C ALA A 57 -33.57 -40.81 8.56
N ASN A 58 -33.66 -41.80 9.44
CA ASN A 58 -33.77 -41.59 10.88
C ASN A 58 -32.60 -42.28 11.57
N ALA A 59 -31.92 -41.58 12.48
CA ALA A 59 -30.83 -42.13 13.28
C ALA A 59 -31.18 -42.09 14.78
N THR A 60 -30.98 -43.22 15.46
CA THR A 60 -31.22 -43.34 16.90
C THR A 60 -30.03 -43.97 17.60
N ASP A 61 -29.69 -43.45 18.76
CA ASP A 61 -28.71 -44.00 19.68
C ASP A 61 -29.38 -44.36 21.03
N GLU A 62 -28.84 -45.37 21.73
CA GLU A 62 -29.43 -45.85 23.00
C GLU A 62 -29.29 -44.84 24.15
N LYS A 63 -28.27 -43.97 24.11
CA LYS A 63 -28.00 -42.93 25.12
C LYS A 63 -28.61 -41.58 24.71
N ASP A 64 -28.43 -41.20 23.45
CA ASP A 64 -28.81 -39.87 22.95
C ASP A 64 -30.26 -39.82 22.43
N GLY A 65 -30.90 -40.97 22.24
CA GLY A 65 -32.25 -41.04 21.66
C GLY A 65 -32.20 -40.78 20.16
N THR A 66 -33.14 -40.02 19.62
CA THR A 66 -33.07 -39.59 18.21
C THR A 66 -31.97 -38.54 18.05
N LEU A 67 -31.05 -38.77 17.11
CA LEU A 67 -29.97 -37.83 16.83
C LEU A 67 -30.55 -36.58 16.16
N LYS A 68 -29.91 -35.43 16.39
CA LYS A 68 -30.33 -34.15 15.79
C LYS A 68 -30.05 -34.16 14.28
N ALA A 69 -30.78 -33.34 13.54
CA ALA A 69 -30.64 -33.19 12.08
C ALA A 69 -29.17 -32.97 11.66
N ASP A 70 -28.47 -32.03 12.30
CA ASP A 70 -27.08 -31.69 11.99
C ASP A 70 -26.07 -32.81 12.27
N SER A 71 -26.50 -33.89 12.95
CA SER A 71 -25.69 -35.08 13.21
C SER A 71 -25.75 -36.11 12.08
N LEU A 72 -26.57 -35.86 11.04
CA LEU A 72 -26.71 -36.70 9.85
C LEU A 72 -26.18 -35.94 8.63
N VAL A 73 -25.19 -36.51 7.94
CA VAL A 73 -24.58 -35.93 6.72
C VAL A 73 -24.81 -36.89 5.55
N TRP A 74 -25.31 -36.37 4.44
CA TRP A 74 -25.55 -37.11 3.19
C TRP A 74 -24.44 -36.84 2.18
N THR A 75 -23.96 -37.88 1.50
CA THR A 75 -22.90 -37.78 0.49
C THR A 75 -23.17 -38.66 -0.72
N SER A 76 -22.84 -38.17 -1.90
CA SER A 76 -22.75 -38.83 -3.21
C SER A 76 -21.28 -39.18 -3.50
N ASP A 77 -21.03 -40.31 -4.13
CA ASP A 77 -19.71 -40.65 -4.68
C ASP A 77 -19.38 -39.86 -5.97
N ILE A 78 -20.37 -39.20 -6.57
CA ILE A 78 -20.22 -38.35 -7.76
C ILE A 78 -20.19 -36.86 -7.37
N ASP A 79 -21.15 -36.40 -6.58
CA ASP A 79 -21.38 -34.97 -6.30
C ASP A 79 -20.84 -34.51 -4.94
N GLY A 80 -20.26 -35.40 -4.13
CA GLY A 80 -19.73 -35.04 -2.80
C GLY A 80 -20.82 -34.88 -1.76
N GLU A 81 -20.74 -33.86 -0.90
CA GLU A 81 -21.73 -33.66 0.17
C GLU A 81 -23.05 -33.09 -0.39
N LEU A 82 -24.17 -33.73 -0.04
CA LEU A 82 -25.51 -33.40 -0.53
C LEU A 82 -26.35 -32.61 0.48
N GLY A 83 -25.84 -32.44 1.70
CA GLY A 83 -26.52 -31.72 2.77
C GLY A 83 -26.64 -32.51 4.08
N THR A 84 -27.23 -31.87 5.09
CA THR A 84 -27.39 -32.41 6.43
C THR A 84 -28.85 -32.49 6.85
N GLY A 85 -29.19 -33.46 7.70
CA GLY A 85 -30.55 -33.60 8.23
C GLY A 85 -31.22 -34.95 8.00
N GLU A 86 -32.37 -35.14 8.65
CA GLU A 86 -33.22 -36.33 8.49
C GLU A 86 -33.87 -36.42 7.10
N THR A 87 -34.07 -35.29 6.44
CA THR A 87 -34.65 -35.21 5.09
C THR A 87 -33.90 -34.15 4.30
N VAL A 88 -33.48 -34.52 3.08
CA VAL A 88 -32.79 -33.62 2.14
C VAL A 88 -33.53 -33.70 0.80
N MET A 89 -33.89 -32.56 0.23
CA MET A 89 -34.45 -32.47 -1.12
C MET A 89 -33.36 -31.98 -2.07
N LEU A 90 -33.23 -32.66 -3.21
CA LEU A 90 -32.21 -32.43 -4.23
C LEU A 90 -32.90 -32.36 -5.58
N ASP A 91 -32.44 -31.55 -6.52
CA ASP A 91 -32.99 -31.44 -7.87
C ASP A 91 -31.89 -31.17 -8.92
N ASP A 92 -30.65 -31.50 -8.56
CA ASP A 92 -29.43 -31.13 -9.29
C ASP A 92 -28.40 -32.28 -9.36
N LEU A 93 -28.78 -33.50 -8.99
CA LEU A 93 -27.88 -34.66 -9.08
C LEU A 93 -27.38 -34.86 -10.52
N SER A 94 -26.06 -34.97 -10.68
CA SER A 94 -25.42 -35.19 -11.98
C SER A 94 -25.89 -36.50 -12.63
N ALA A 95 -25.90 -36.61 -13.96
CA ALA A 95 -26.19 -37.90 -14.60
C ALA A 95 -25.14 -38.97 -14.21
N GLY A 96 -25.59 -40.13 -13.76
CA GLY A 96 -24.69 -41.18 -13.27
C GLY A 96 -25.36 -42.20 -12.36
N THR A 97 -24.59 -43.18 -11.89
CA THR A 97 -25.05 -44.10 -10.83
C THR A 97 -24.38 -43.71 -9.52
N HIS A 98 -25.16 -43.08 -8.65
CA HIS A 98 -24.71 -42.58 -7.36
C HIS A 98 -24.79 -43.67 -6.30
N THR A 99 -23.78 -43.70 -5.43
CA THR A 99 -23.77 -44.38 -4.14
C THR A 99 -24.02 -43.36 -3.05
N ILE A 100 -25.30 -43.12 -2.76
CA ILE A 100 -25.72 -42.18 -1.72
C ILE A 100 -25.48 -42.81 -0.35
N THR A 101 -24.78 -42.09 0.52
CA THR A 101 -24.42 -42.52 1.88
C THR A 101 -24.90 -41.49 2.89
N VAL A 102 -25.53 -41.94 3.97
CA VAL A 102 -25.81 -41.12 5.15
C VAL A 102 -24.89 -41.54 6.29
N THR A 103 -24.24 -40.57 6.93
CA THR A 103 -23.39 -40.75 8.10
C THR A 103 -24.05 -40.11 9.30
N ALA A 104 -24.34 -40.89 10.35
CA ALA A 104 -24.88 -40.39 11.61
C ALA A 104 -23.83 -40.47 12.72
N THR A 105 -23.58 -39.37 13.42
CA THR A 105 -22.57 -39.27 14.50
C THR A 105 -23.22 -38.93 15.84
N ASP A 106 -22.96 -39.72 16.89
CA ASP A 106 -23.47 -39.45 18.24
C ASP A 106 -22.66 -38.38 19.00
N SER A 107 -23.14 -38.01 20.20
CA SER A 107 -22.46 -37.03 21.05
C SER A 107 -21.11 -37.48 21.60
N ASP A 108 -20.82 -38.79 21.56
CA ASP A 108 -19.55 -39.38 21.96
C ASP A 108 -18.58 -39.55 20.77
N GLY A 109 -18.96 -39.08 19.59
CA GLY A 109 -18.17 -39.13 18.35
C GLY A 109 -18.19 -40.49 17.63
N ASN A 110 -19.07 -41.42 18.00
CA ASN A 110 -19.22 -42.68 17.26
C ASN A 110 -20.09 -42.44 16.03
N ALA A 111 -19.58 -42.80 14.85
CA ALA A 111 -20.28 -42.68 13.58
C ALA A 111 -20.75 -44.03 13.05
N GLN A 112 -21.89 -44.03 12.36
CA GLN A 112 -22.33 -45.14 11.50
C GLN A 112 -22.77 -44.63 10.14
N MET A 113 -22.59 -45.45 9.10
CA MET A 113 -22.94 -45.18 7.71
C MET A 113 -23.93 -46.21 7.16
N GLU A 114 -24.89 -45.75 6.36
CA GLU A 114 -25.76 -46.59 5.53
C GLU A 114 -25.83 -46.02 4.11
N SER A 115 -25.86 -46.89 3.10
CA SER A 115 -25.77 -46.47 1.70
C SER A 115 -26.77 -47.19 0.79
N PHE A 116 -27.16 -46.53 -0.30
CA PHE A 116 -27.95 -47.11 -1.37
C PHE A 116 -27.58 -46.54 -2.75
N THR A 117 -27.96 -47.25 -3.81
CA THR A 117 -27.69 -46.82 -5.19
C THR A 117 -28.89 -46.08 -5.79
N LEU A 118 -28.65 -44.98 -6.50
CA LEU A 118 -29.62 -44.23 -7.28
C LEU A 118 -29.02 -43.99 -8.67
N THR A 119 -29.76 -44.31 -9.74
CA THR A 119 -29.32 -44.00 -11.11
C THR A 119 -30.04 -42.73 -11.57
N VAL A 120 -29.29 -41.80 -12.12
CA VAL A 120 -29.76 -40.56 -12.72
C VAL A 120 -29.48 -40.63 -14.23
N ASP A 121 -30.53 -40.69 -15.04
CA ASP A 121 -30.43 -40.73 -16.50
C ASP A 121 -30.25 -39.31 -17.04
N LEU A 122 -29.31 -39.14 -17.97
CA LEU A 122 -29.00 -37.87 -18.63
C LEU A 122 -30.22 -37.28 -19.33
N ALA A 123 -30.54 -36.02 -19.03
CA ALA A 123 -31.61 -35.30 -19.71
C ALA A 123 -31.12 -34.75 -21.06
N THR A 124 -31.94 -34.88 -22.12
CA THR A 124 -31.66 -34.37 -23.49
C THR A 124 -32.89 -33.66 -24.07
N GLY A 125 -32.69 -32.75 -25.02
CA GLY A 125 -33.77 -31.95 -25.63
C GLY A 125 -33.96 -30.62 -24.91
N LEU A 126 -35.21 -30.16 -24.80
CA LEU A 126 -35.56 -28.92 -24.10
C LEU A 126 -36.00 -29.26 -22.66
N ILE A 127 -35.19 -28.84 -21.69
CA ILE A 127 -35.28 -29.27 -20.30
C ILE A 127 -35.71 -28.06 -19.44
N PRO A 128 -36.86 -28.11 -18.76
CA PRO A 128 -37.25 -27.05 -17.85
C PRO A 128 -36.36 -27.09 -16.60
N ARG A 129 -35.87 -25.93 -16.16
CA ARG A 129 -35.01 -25.82 -14.97
C ARG A 129 -35.80 -25.15 -13.85
N GLU A 130 -35.81 -23.83 -13.86
CA GLU A 130 -36.37 -23.00 -12.80
C GLU A 130 -37.42 -22.05 -13.38
N GLY A 131 -38.27 -21.50 -12.53
CA GLY A 131 -39.17 -20.42 -12.92
C GLY A 131 -39.92 -19.87 -11.74
N ASP A 132 -40.05 -18.55 -11.67
CA ASP A 132 -40.67 -17.90 -10.53
C ASP A 132 -41.23 -16.50 -10.86
N TYR A 133 -41.82 -15.84 -9.87
CA TYR A 133 -42.42 -14.51 -10.01
C TYR A 133 -41.45 -13.40 -9.62
N LEU A 134 -41.37 -12.37 -10.46
CA LEU A 134 -40.62 -11.13 -10.22
C LEU A 134 -41.46 -10.01 -9.61
N GLY A 135 -42.78 -10.20 -9.47
CA GLY A 135 -43.72 -9.25 -8.89
C GLY A 135 -44.24 -8.16 -9.82
N SER A 136 -45.03 -7.23 -9.26
CA SER A 136 -45.79 -6.23 -10.03
C SER A 136 -44.95 -4.99 -10.33
N SER A 137 -44.88 -4.59 -11.60
CA SER A 137 -44.60 -3.20 -11.95
C SER A 137 -45.80 -2.33 -11.51
N PHE A 138 -45.56 -1.04 -11.23
CA PHE A 138 -46.52 -0.11 -10.62
C PHE A 138 -47.90 0.00 -11.32
N PHE A 139 -48.11 -0.65 -12.48
CA PHE A 139 -49.34 -0.60 -13.27
C PHE A 139 -49.79 -1.93 -13.95
N ARG A 140 -49.13 -3.10 -13.76
CA ARG A 140 -49.44 -4.36 -14.50
C ARG A 140 -49.36 -5.66 -13.67
N ALA A 141 -49.73 -6.78 -14.30
CA ALA A 141 -49.74 -8.15 -13.75
C ALA A 141 -48.38 -8.58 -13.18
N GLU A 142 -48.36 -9.63 -12.34
CA GLU A 142 -47.13 -10.18 -11.76
C GLU A 142 -46.28 -10.83 -12.87
N LEU A 143 -45.04 -10.34 -13.08
CA LEU A 143 -44.13 -10.90 -14.08
C LEU A 143 -43.68 -12.30 -13.68
N PHE A 144 -43.57 -13.20 -14.66
CA PHE A 144 -43.05 -14.55 -14.50
C PHE A 144 -41.75 -14.71 -15.28
N TRP A 145 -40.78 -15.40 -14.71
CA TRP A 145 -39.58 -15.83 -15.42
C TRP A 145 -39.43 -17.34 -15.42
N ALA A 146 -38.75 -17.85 -16.44
CA ALA A 146 -38.45 -19.26 -16.58
C ALA A 146 -37.05 -19.46 -17.15
N ALA A 147 -36.42 -20.58 -16.80
CA ALA A 147 -35.14 -21.03 -17.31
C ALA A 147 -35.29 -22.41 -17.95
N VAL A 148 -34.64 -22.61 -19.10
CA VAL A 148 -34.54 -23.92 -19.76
C VAL A 148 -33.11 -24.20 -20.19
N THR A 149 -32.73 -25.47 -20.16
CA THR A 149 -31.49 -25.98 -20.76
C THR A 149 -31.82 -26.71 -22.05
N VAL A 150 -31.00 -26.53 -23.08
CA VAL A 150 -31.17 -27.23 -24.36
C VAL A 150 -29.99 -28.15 -24.58
N ARG A 151 -30.24 -29.45 -24.76
CA ARG A 151 -29.21 -30.45 -25.03
C ARG A 151 -29.50 -31.25 -26.29
N ASP A 152 -28.44 -31.58 -27.02
CA ASP A 152 -28.54 -32.52 -28.14
C ASP A 152 -28.78 -33.96 -27.64
N ASN A 153 -28.97 -34.90 -28.57
CA ASN A 153 -29.16 -36.32 -28.25
C ASN A 153 -27.91 -37.01 -27.66
N ALA A 154 -26.75 -36.36 -27.70
CA ALA A 154 -25.51 -36.81 -27.06
C ALA A 154 -25.34 -36.20 -25.66
N GLY A 155 -26.23 -35.31 -25.24
CA GLY A 155 -26.21 -34.62 -23.95
C GLY A 155 -25.29 -33.41 -23.88
N ASN A 156 -24.84 -32.88 -25.02
CA ASN A 156 -24.10 -31.62 -25.04
C ASN A 156 -25.07 -30.45 -25.03
N ASP A 157 -24.77 -29.41 -24.24
CA ASP A 157 -25.53 -28.17 -24.24
C ASP A 157 -25.46 -27.48 -25.61
N ILE A 158 -26.59 -26.91 -26.05
CA ILE A 158 -26.72 -26.15 -27.28
C ILE A 158 -26.72 -24.67 -26.93
N THR A 159 -25.72 -23.95 -27.43
CA THR A 159 -25.50 -22.51 -27.22
C THR A 159 -25.87 -21.70 -28.47
N GLY A 160 -26.04 -20.39 -28.32
CA GLY A 160 -26.23 -19.43 -29.41
C GLY A 160 -27.63 -19.42 -30.03
N LEU A 161 -28.67 -19.78 -29.26
CA LEU A 161 -30.07 -19.67 -29.69
C LEU A 161 -30.60 -18.26 -29.45
N GLU A 162 -31.40 -17.75 -30.40
CA GLU A 162 -32.04 -16.44 -30.31
C GLU A 162 -33.50 -16.59 -29.86
N LEU A 163 -34.11 -15.51 -29.34
CA LEU A 163 -35.52 -15.52 -28.91
C LEU A 163 -36.48 -16.01 -30.01
N ASP A 164 -36.19 -15.69 -31.27
CA ASP A 164 -36.99 -16.09 -32.44
C ASP A 164 -36.97 -17.60 -32.72
N ASP A 165 -36.00 -18.34 -32.14
CA ASP A 165 -35.95 -19.81 -32.24
C ASP A 165 -36.98 -20.49 -31.32
N PHE A 166 -37.49 -19.74 -30.33
CA PHE A 166 -38.48 -20.20 -29.36
C PHE A 166 -39.89 -19.72 -29.74
N THR A 167 -40.89 -20.57 -29.47
CA THR A 167 -42.31 -20.21 -29.50
C THR A 167 -42.90 -20.50 -28.13
N ILE A 168 -43.42 -19.45 -27.49
CA ILE A 168 -43.98 -19.52 -26.14
C ILE A 168 -45.50 -19.41 -26.21
N ARG A 169 -46.19 -20.28 -25.47
CA ARG A 169 -47.65 -20.30 -25.40
C ARG A 169 -48.12 -20.46 -23.97
N GLU A 170 -49.17 -19.74 -23.60
CA GLU A 170 -49.81 -19.85 -22.30
C GLU A 170 -51.25 -20.40 -22.40
N SER A 171 -51.63 -21.25 -21.46
CA SER A 171 -52.98 -21.80 -21.31
C SER A 171 -53.33 -21.96 -19.83
N LEU A 172 -54.61 -21.86 -19.46
CA LEU A 172 -55.06 -22.26 -18.14
C LEU A 172 -55.26 -23.77 -18.11
N VAL A 173 -54.82 -24.40 -17.03
CA VAL A 173 -55.07 -25.80 -16.71
C VAL A 173 -55.64 -25.91 -15.30
N SER A 174 -56.42 -26.95 -15.01
CA SER A 174 -56.86 -27.24 -13.64
C SER A 174 -55.66 -27.58 -12.74
N MET A 175 -55.85 -27.57 -11.41
CA MET A 175 -54.85 -28.11 -10.46
C MET A 175 -54.46 -29.58 -10.70
N THR A 176 -55.19 -30.30 -11.53
CA THR A 176 -54.87 -31.68 -11.95
C THR A 176 -54.15 -31.75 -13.31
N GLY A 177 -53.86 -30.62 -13.94
CA GLY A 177 -53.13 -30.49 -15.21
C GLY A 177 -53.99 -30.58 -16.47
N GLU A 178 -55.32 -30.74 -16.34
CA GLU A 178 -56.25 -30.81 -17.47
C GLU A 178 -56.47 -29.43 -18.12
N PRO A 179 -56.45 -29.31 -19.47
CA PRO A 179 -56.65 -28.04 -20.18
C PRO A 179 -58.01 -27.40 -19.91
N VAL A 180 -57.99 -26.08 -19.66
CA VAL A 180 -59.19 -25.25 -19.46
C VAL A 180 -59.38 -24.27 -20.62
N THR A 181 -58.28 -23.70 -21.12
CA THR A 181 -58.28 -22.81 -22.30
C THR A 181 -57.39 -23.37 -23.42
N GLU A 182 -57.65 -22.91 -24.65
CA GLU A 182 -56.72 -23.13 -25.76
C GLU A 182 -55.42 -22.31 -25.55
N PRO A 183 -54.24 -22.84 -25.93
CA PRO A 183 -52.97 -22.11 -25.82
C PRO A 183 -52.90 -20.86 -26.70
N ARG A 184 -52.55 -19.72 -26.09
CA ARG A 184 -52.37 -18.41 -26.74
C ARG A 184 -50.87 -18.15 -26.92
N ILE A 185 -50.47 -17.51 -28.03
CA ILE A 185 -49.06 -17.18 -28.27
C ILE A 185 -48.69 -15.98 -27.42
N VAL A 186 -47.61 -16.08 -26.65
CA VAL A 186 -47.01 -14.96 -25.93
C VAL A 186 -45.86 -14.41 -26.76
N ASN A 187 -45.93 -13.13 -27.13
CA ASN A 187 -44.88 -12.47 -27.89
C ASN A 187 -44.05 -11.58 -26.97
N ILE A 188 -43.01 -12.16 -26.37
CA ILE A 188 -42.08 -11.47 -25.46
C ILE A 188 -41.50 -10.21 -26.10
N ALA A 189 -41.12 -10.27 -27.38
CA ALA A 189 -40.52 -9.12 -28.08
C ALA A 189 -41.44 -7.88 -28.13
N THR A 190 -42.77 -8.06 -28.01
CA THR A 190 -43.74 -6.95 -27.97
C THR A 190 -44.04 -6.44 -26.55
N GLN A 191 -43.62 -7.17 -25.52
CA GLN A 191 -43.79 -6.80 -24.11
C GLN A 191 -42.68 -5.86 -23.61
N ILE A 192 -41.59 -5.74 -24.38
CA ILE A 192 -40.43 -4.89 -24.09
C ILE A 192 -40.82 -3.40 -24.22
N GLU A 193 -40.95 -2.68 -23.10
CA GLU A 193 -41.16 -1.22 -23.08
C GLU A 193 -39.86 -0.42 -23.31
N GLU A 194 -39.93 0.78 -23.91
CA GLU A 194 -38.77 1.65 -24.23
C GLU A 194 -37.84 1.98 -23.03
N ASP A 195 -38.35 1.96 -21.80
CA ASP A 195 -37.57 2.25 -20.59
C ASP A 195 -36.98 0.98 -19.89
N TRP A 196 -37.28 -0.22 -20.40
CA TRP A 196 -36.90 -1.52 -19.82
C TRP A 196 -36.31 -2.49 -20.87
N GLN A 197 -35.70 -1.97 -21.94
CA GLN A 197 -35.53 -2.72 -23.19
C GLN A 197 -34.62 -3.97 -23.18
N GLU A 198 -33.78 -4.21 -22.16
CA GLU A 198 -32.58 -5.03 -22.38
C GLU A 198 -32.46 -6.33 -21.54
N GLY A 199 -33.56 -6.96 -21.13
CA GLY A 199 -33.40 -8.18 -20.31
C GLY A 199 -34.48 -9.23 -20.23
N TRP A 200 -35.36 -9.33 -21.22
CA TRP A 200 -36.46 -10.31 -21.17
C TRP A 200 -36.09 -11.69 -21.74
N PHE A 201 -34.95 -11.81 -22.40
CA PHE A 201 -34.36 -13.06 -22.84
C PHE A 201 -32.84 -12.97 -22.83
N TRP A 202 -32.15 -13.98 -22.30
CA TRP A 202 -30.71 -14.11 -22.44
C TRP A 202 -30.26 -15.57 -22.29
N GLU A 203 -29.10 -15.85 -22.85
CA GLU A 203 -28.36 -17.10 -22.65
C GLU A 203 -27.32 -16.89 -21.54
N GLU A 204 -27.16 -17.89 -20.70
CA GLU A 204 -26.09 -17.99 -19.70
C GLU A 204 -25.33 -19.28 -19.94
N SER A 205 -24.10 -19.14 -20.41
CA SER A 205 -23.19 -20.25 -20.76
C SER A 205 -21.87 -20.06 -20.03
N LEU A 206 -21.85 -20.39 -18.75
CA LEU A 206 -20.74 -20.14 -17.82
C LEU A 206 -20.10 -21.45 -17.34
N SER A 207 -18.89 -21.35 -16.83
CA SER A 207 -18.13 -22.41 -16.18
C SER A 207 -18.03 -22.14 -14.68
N ASP A 208 -17.44 -23.09 -13.95
CA ASP A 208 -17.21 -22.92 -12.50
C ASP A 208 -16.09 -21.91 -12.19
N GLU A 209 -15.30 -21.49 -13.20
CA GLU A 209 -14.20 -20.54 -13.01
C GLU A 209 -14.76 -19.13 -12.85
N LYS A 210 -14.44 -18.49 -11.72
CA LYS A 210 -14.91 -17.15 -11.37
C LYS A 210 -13.80 -16.13 -11.39
N VAL A 211 -14.03 -15.01 -12.08
CA VAL A 211 -13.08 -13.89 -12.15
C VAL A 211 -13.78 -12.58 -11.81
N ASP A 212 -13.22 -11.81 -10.91
CA ASP A 212 -13.61 -10.42 -10.69
C ASP A 212 -12.48 -9.51 -11.11
N LEU A 213 -12.77 -8.59 -12.02
CA LEU A 213 -11.77 -7.73 -12.63
C LEU A 213 -12.15 -6.26 -12.46
N VAL A 214 -11.21 -5.42 -12.06
CA VAL A 214 -11.43 -3.98 -11.94
C VAL A 214 -10.39 -3.22 -12.75
N PHE A 215 -10.86 -2.34 -13.64
CA PHE A 215 -10.02 -1.39 -14.35
C PHE A 215 -9.89 -0.09 -13.54
N LEU A 216 -8.67 0.27 -13.18
CA LEU A 216 -8.32 1.56 -12.60
C LEU A 216 -7.63 2.38 -13.70
N ILE A 217 -8.33 3.36 -14.28
CA ILE A 217 -7.88 4.04 -15.50
C ILE A 217 -7.68 5.52 -15.23
N GLU A 218 -6.52 6.05 -15.57
CA GLU A 218 -6.33 7.50 -15.60
C GLU A 218 -7.24 8.16 -16.65
N ILE A 219 -8.06 9.12 -16.22
CA ILE A 219 -9.09 9.78 -17.04
C ILE A 219 -8.69 11.17 -17.53
N ARG A 220 -7.40 11.51 -17.49
CA ARG A 220 -6.93 12.85 -17.84
C ARG A 220 -6.63 13.00 -19.32
N GLY A 221 -6.54 14.24 -19.76
CA GLY A 221 -6.31 14.58 -21.16
C GLY A 221 -4.94 14.15 -21.70
N THR A 222 -3.97 13.82 -20.85
CA THR A 222 -2.69 13.21 -21.24
C THR A 222 -2.92 11.85 -21.92
N MET A 223 -3.90 11.10 -21.42
CA MET A 223 -4.31 9.79 -21.94
C MET A 223 -5.10 9.83 -23.26
N ASN A 224 -5.50 11.01 -23.76
CA ASN A 224 -6.41 11.18 -24.91
C ASN A 224 -6.02 10.34 -26.15
N ASP A 225 -4.74 10.38 -26.52
CA ASP A 225 -4.25 9.73 -27.74
C ASP A 225 -4.18 8.20 -27.59
N ALA A 226 -4.00 7.72 -26.35
CA ALA A 226 -3.87 6.30 -26.03
C ALA A 226 -5.20 5.62 -25.72
N MET A 227 -6.18 6.38 -25.20
CA MET A 227 -7.44 5.87 -24.68
C MET A 227 -8.21 4.95 -25.65
N PRO A 228 -8.30 5.23 -26.96
CA PRO A 228 -8.94 4.29 -27.90
C PRO A 228 -8.23 2.93 -27.97
N GLY A 229 -6.90 2.91 -27.86
CA GLY A 229 -6.11 1.68 -27.82
C GLY A 229 -6.25 0.94 -26.49
N ILE A 230 -6.33 1.66 -25.37
CA ILE A 230 -6.58 1.11 -24.03
C ILE A 230 -7.93 0.39 -24.04
N LYS A 231 -8.97 1.09 -24.49
CA LYS A 231 -10.34 0.57 -24.55
C LYS A 231 -10.40 -0.70 -25.40
N ALA A 232 -9.76 -0.71 -26.58
CA ALA A 232 -9.74 -1.88 -27.45
C ALA A 232 -9.08 -3.11 -26.80
N GLN A 233 -8.05 -2.92 -25.96
CA GLN A 233 -7.42 -4.01 -25.19
C GLN A 233 -8.31 -4.50 -24.05
N ALA A 234 -9.00 -3.60 -23.35
CA ALA A 234 -9.99 -3.96 -22.34
C ALA A 234 -11.16 -4.74 -22.94
N GLU A 235 -11.71 -4.29 -24.07
CA GLU A 235 -12.79 -4.99 -24.81
C GLU A 235 -12.32 -6.38 -25.26
N ALA A 236 -11.09 -6.50 -25.78
CA ALA A 236 -10.51 -7.79 -26.18
C ALA A 236 -10.28 -8.76 -25.00
N LEU A 237 -10.12 -8.25 -23.78
CA LEU A 237 -10.03 -9.08 -22.57
C LEU A 237 -11.41 -9.60 -22.16
N VAL A 238 -12.44 -8.74 -22.21
CA VAL A 238 -13.84 -9.14 -21.97
C VAL A 238 -14.27 -10.19 -23.00
N ASP A 239 -13.96 -9.99 -24.29
CA ASP A 239 -14.24 -10.97 -25.35
C ASP A 239 -13.62 -12.34 -25.07
N ARG A 240 -12.39 -12.37 -24.51
CA ARG A 240 -11.73 -13.63 -24.11
C ARG A 240 -12.42 -14.32 -22.95
N LEU A 241 -12.88 -13.55 -21.95
CA LEU A 241 -13.62 -14.09 -20.80
C LEU A 241 -14.94 -14.71 -21.26
N VAL A 242 -15.69 -14.02 -22.13
CA VAL A 242 -16.93 -14.52 -22.75
C VAL A 242 -16.65 -15.78 -23.57
N ALA A 243 -15.67 -15.74 -24.48
CA ALA A 243 -15.33 -16.88 -25.34
C ALA A 243 -14.83 -18.10 -24.57
N SER A 244 -14.29 -17.90 -23.36
CA SER A 244 -13.82 -18.96 -22.48
C SER A 244 -14.86 -19.37 -21.44
N HIS A 245 -16.11 -18.90 -21.54
CA HIS A 245 -17.21 -19.23 -20.63
C HIS A 245 -16.90 -18.96 -19.15
N ILE A 246 -16.14 -17.91 -18.84
CA ILE A 246 -15.80 -17.57 -17.45
C ILE A 246 -17.01 -16.90 -16.78
N ASP A 247 -17.32 -17.26 -15.54
CA ASP A 247 -18.24 -16.49 -14.70
C ASP A 247 -17.50 -15.24 -14.20
N PHE A 248 -17.47 -14.22 -15.04
CA PHE A 248 -16.74 -12.99 -14.75
C PHE A 248 -17.65 -11.86 -14.28
N ARG A 249 -17.06 -10.91 -13.53
CA ARG A 249 -17.60 -9.57 -13.29
C ARG A 249 -16.51 -8.53 -13.55
N VAL A 250 -16.87 -7.42 -14.19
CA VAL A 250 -15.96 -6.30 -14.45
C VAL A 250 -16.51 -5.03 -13.81
N GLY A 251 -15.66 -4.33 -13.06
CA GLY A 251 -15.92 -2.99 -12.52
C GLY A 251 -14.89 -1.97 -13.02
N GLY A 252 -15.14 -0.68 -12.76
CA GLY A 252 -14.32 0.40 -13.29
C GLY A 252 -14.22 1.61 -12.37
N VAL A 253 -13.01 2.16 -12.25
CA VAL A 253 -12.72 3.36 -11.45
C VAL A 253 -11.81 4.29 -12.23
N GLY A 254 -12.22 5.54 -12.39
CA GLY A 254 -11.41 6.61 -12.94
C GLY A 254 -10.40 7.12 -11.91
N ILE A 255 -9.17 7.31 -12.32
CA ILE A 255 -8.09 7.90 -11.52
C ILE A 255 -7.87 9.34 -12.01
N ASP A 256 -7.92 10.29 -11.09
CA ASP A 256 -7.58 11.69 -11.34
C ASP A 256 -6.48 12.16 -10.37
N THR A 257 -6.19 13.45 -10.40
CA THR A 257 -5.21 14.15 -9.58
C THR A 257 -5.60 14.13 -8.10
N THR A 258 -6.90 14.20 -7.81
CA THR A 258 -7.45 14.02 -6.46
C THR A 258 -8.07 12.64 -6.35
N PRO A 259 -8.13 12.02 -5.15
CA PRO A 259 -8.75 10.73 -4.91
C PRO A 259 -10.29 10.85 -4.86
N GLU A 260 -10.86 11.83 -5.55
CA GLU A 260 -12.29 11.96 -5.76
C GLU A 260 -12.73 10.90 -6.77
N ILE A 261 -13.40 9.88 -6.25
CA ILE A 261 -13.93 8.77 -7.04
C ILE A 261 -15.43 9.03 -7.17
N GLY A 262 -15.92 9.43 -8.34
CA GLY A 262 -17.33 9.76 -8.49
C GLY A 262 -17.75 10.25 -9.87
N GLY A 263 -19.05 10.46 -10.05
CA GLY A 263 -19.60 10.96 -11.31
C GLY A 263 -19.62 9.92 -12.44
N SER A 264 -19.34 10.35 -13.67
CA SER A 264 -19.49 9.54 -14.89
C SER A 264 -18.31 8.64 -15.24
N HIS A 265 -17.31 8.49 -14.35
CA HIS A 265 -16.09 7.74 -14.62
C HIS A 265 -15.89 6.60 -13.61
N GLN A 266 -16.98 5.96 -13.19
CA GLN A 266 -16.94 4.74 -12.39
C GLN A 266 -18.17 3.88 -12.70
N PHE A 267 -18.08 2.57 -12.50
CA PHE A 267 -19.23 1.67 -12.53
C PHE A 267 -19.00 0.44 -11.65
N ASP A 268 -20.09 -0.08 -11.08
CA ASP A 268 -20.12 -1.28 -10.26
C ASP A 268 -19.84 -2.55 -11.09
N PHE A 269 -19.68 -3.70 -10.44
CA PHE A 269 -19.49 -4.98 -11.13
C PHE A 269 -20.67 -5.35 -12.05
N HIS A 270 -20.38 -5.52 -13.34
CA HIS A 270 -21.27 -6.12 -14.33
C HIS A 270 -20.71 -7.43 -14.85
N GLY A 271 -21.55 -8.47 -14.88
CA GLY A 271 -21.14 -9.82 -15.24
C GLY A 271 -21.43 -10.22 -16.68
N ALA A 272 -21.14 -11.50 -17.01
CA ALA A 272 -21.40 -12.08 -18.33
C ALA A 272 -22.88 -12.02 -18.75
N GLY A 273 -23.82 -12.02 -17.80
CA GLY A 273 -25.23 -11.78 -18.08
C GLY A 273 -25.54 -10.32 -18.42
N GLU A 274 -24.71 -9.34 -18.09
CA GLU A 274 -25.01 -7.90 -18.20
C GLU A 274 -24.10 -7.17 -19.20
N LEU A 275 -23.76 -7.81 -20.32
CA LEU A 275 -22.80 -7.28 -21.31
C LEU A 275 -23.14 -5.88 -21.82
N ASP A 276 -24.42 -5.55 -21.99
CA ASP A 276 -24.84 -4.22 -22.46
C ASP A 276 -24.51 -3.13 -21.42
N LYS A 277 -24.79 -3.39 -20.12
CA LYS A 277 -24.43 -2.49 -19.01
C LYS A 277 -22.92 -2.39 -18.84
N LEU A 278 -22.21 -3.50 -19.02
CA LEU A 278 -20.75 -3.51 -19.00
C LEU A 278 -20.20 -2.62 -20.13
N GLN A 279 -20.72 -2.75 -21.35
CA GLN A 279 -20.31 -1.90 -22.46
C GLN A 279 -20.62 -0.42 -22.19
N GLU A 280 -21.77 -0.08 -21.61
CA GLU A 280 -22.09 1.30 -21.20
C GLU A 280 -21.08 1.81 -20.15
N GLY A 281 -20.79 1.01 -19.12
CA GLY A 281 -19.80 1.33 -18.09
C GLY A 281 -18.40 1.55 -18.67
N MET A 282 -17.97 0.69 -19.60
CA MET A 282 -16.70 0.85 -20.32
C MET A 282 -16.70 2.12 -21.18
N ASP A 283 -17.77 2.39 -21.93
CA ASP A 283 -17.91 3.61 -22.75
C ASP A 283 -17.85 4.89 -21.91
N LEU A 284 -18.23 4.82 -20.64
CA LEU A 284 -18.15 5.92 -19.66
C LEU A 284 -16.75 6.04 -19.05
N LEU A 285 -16.16 4.93 -18.61
CA LEU A 285 -14.83 4.90 -17.97
C LEU A 285 -13.72 5.33 -18.92
N PHE A 286 -13.72 4.85 -20.16
CA PHE A 286 -12.65 5.12 -21.15
C PHE A 286 -12.83 6.47 -21.85
N ARG A 287 -13.20 7.50 -21.09
CA ARG A 287 -13.26 8.91 -21.50
C ARG A 287 -12.21 9.71 -20.76
N THR A 288 -11.79 10.80 -21.39
CA THR A 288 -10.70 11.65 -20.91
C THR A 288 -11.14 13.10 -20.82
N GLY A 289 -10.59 13.84 -19.85
CA GLY A 289 -10.88 15.27 -19.62
C GLY A 289 -9.68 16.06 -19.09
N GLY A 290 -9.72 17.39 -19.22
CA GLY A 290 -8.64 18.27 -18.75
C GLY A 290 -7.40 18.31 -19.66
N THR A 291 -6.38 19.10 -19.30
CA THR A 291 -5.16 19.31 -20.12
C THR A 291 -3.89 19.57 -19.31
N TRP A 292 -3.90 19.46 -17.98
CA TRP A 292 -2.74 19.81 -17.14
C TRP A 292 -2.03 18.55 -16.65
N TRP A 293 -0.70 18.60 -16.65
CA TRP A 293 0.14 17.57 -16.08
C TRP A 293 0.20 17.73 -14.55
N ASN A 294 -0.11 16.66 -13.82
CA ASN A 294 -0.02 16.51 -12.36
C ASN A 294 0.20 15.02 -12.06
N PRO A 295 0.75 14.60 -10.91
CA PRO A 295 0.67 13.20 -10.49
C PRO A 295 -0.79 12.76 -10.26
N VAL A 296 -1.07 11.45 -10.21
CA VAL A 296 -2.43 10.91 -10.04
C VAL A 296 -2.58 10.07 -8.77
N ALA A 297 -3.75 10.13 -8.12
CA ALA A 297 -4.04 9.45 -6.86
C ALA A 297 -4.36 7.95 -7.04
N SER A 298 -3.47 7.21 -7.72
CA SER A 298 -3.70 5.80 -8.07
C SER A 298 -3.79 4.89 -6.85
N TYR A 299 -2.97 5.16 -5.83
CA TYR A 299 -2.95 4.36 -4.61
C TYR A 299 -4.24 4.45 -3.82
N ASP A 300 -4.87 5.63 -3.74
CA ASP A 300 -6.19 5.79 -3.14
C ASP A 300 -7.23 4.93 -3.88
N SER A 301 -7.21 4.93 -5.22
CA SER A 301 -8.12 4.11 -6.02
C SER A 301 -7.94 2.61 -5.76
N ILE A 302 -6.71 2.13 -5.55
CA ILE A 302 -6.42 0.73 -5.19
C ILE A 302 -7.03 0.42 -3.82
N LEU A 303 -6.71 1.24 -2.81
CA LEU A 303 -7.14 1.05 -1.43
C LEU A 303 -8.67 1.16 -1.27
N TRP A 304 -9.34 1.84 -2.20
CA TRP A 304 -10.79 1.99 -2.25
C TRP A 304 -11.52 0.77 -2.84
N THR A 305 -10.85 -0.06 -3.66
CA THR A 305 -11.48 -1.18 -4.38
C THR A 305 -12.24 -2.22 -3.53
N PRO A 306 -11.93 -2.48 -2.25
CA PRO A 306 -12.72 -3.40 -1.42
C PRO A 306 -14.23 -3.05 -1.40
N TRP A 307 -14.57 -1.77 -1.53
CA TRP A 307 -15.95 -1.27 -1.59
C TRP A 307 -16.79 -1.86 -2.73
N LEU A 308 -16.17 -2.27 -3.84
CA LEU A 308 -16.87 -2.84 -5.00
C LEU A 308 -17.50 -4.20 -4.70
N GLY A 309 -17.04 -4.92 -3.67
CA GLY A 309 -17.63 -6.19 -3.25
C GLY A 309 -17.16 -7.38 -4.09
N PHE A 310 -15.85 -7.64 -4.10
CA PHE A 310 -15.26 -8.85 -4.67
C PHE A 310 -15.89 -10.12 -4.09
N ARG A 311 -16.13 -11.11 -4.96
CA ARG A 311 -16.54 -12.47 -4.58
C ARG A 311 -15.37 -13.13 -3.85
N LYS A 312 -15.68 -13.82 -2.75
CA LYS A 312 -14.68 -14.52 -1.94
C LYS A 312 -14.06 -15.73 -2.66
N ASP A 313 -14.80 -16.32 -3.58
CA ASP A 313 -14.44 -17.52 -4.35
C ASP A 313 -13.99 -17.21 -5.79
N ALA A 314 -13.85 -15.93 -6.15
CA ALA A 314 -13.35 -15.50 -7.46
C ALA A 314 -11.87 -15.18 -7.41
N ARG A 315 -11.17 -15.39 -8.53
CA ARG A 315 -9.86 -14.79 -8.78
C ARG A 315 -10.03 -13.28 -8.93
N LYS A 316 -9.33 -12.49 -8.13
CA LYS A 316 -9.48 -11.03 -8.09
C LYS A 316 -8.32 -10.36 -8.84
N ILE A 317 -8.65 -9.54 -9.83
CA ILE A 317 -7.67 -8.90 -10.72
C ILE A 317 -7.89 -7.39 -10.69
N LEU A 318 -6.85 -6.63 -10.33
CA LEU A 318 -6.80 -5.17 -10.46
C LEU A 318 -5.89 -4.80 -11.62
N ILE A 319 -6.34 -3.91 -12.51
CA ILE A 319 -5.55 -3.44 -13.65
C ILE A 319 -5.47 -1.91 -13.59
N ALA A 320 -4.32 -1.38 -13.15
CA ALA A 320 -4.05 0.04 -13.13
C ALA A 320 -3.37 0.53 -14.41
N ILE A 321 -3.91 1.56 -15.06
CA ILE A 321 -3.39 2.10 -16.33
C ILE A 321 -3.26 3.61 -16.22
N THR A 322 -2.03 4.10 -16.34
CA THR A 322 -1.69 5.53 -16.20
C THR A 322 -0.47 5.86 -17.05
N ASP A 323 -0.35 7.09 -17.53
CA ASP A 323 0.87 7.57 -18.20
C ASP A 323 1.82 8.30 -17.25
N ILE A 324 1.46 8.43 -15.96
CA ILE A 324 2.18 9.25 -14.98
C ILE A 324 2.36 8.46 -13.66
N PRO A 325 3.47 8.67 -12.92
CA PRO A 325 3.65 8.03 -11.63
C PRO A 325 2.55 8.37 -10.62
N SER A 326 2.29 7.44 -9.68
CA SER A 326 1.34 7.71 -8.59
C SER A 326 1.81 8.86 -7.73
N GLN A 327 0.88 9.74 -7.37
CA GLN A 327 1.05 10.67 -6.27
C GLN A 327 1.15 9.88 -4.96
N THR A 328 2.03 10.34 -4.09
CA THR A 328 2.12 9.99 -2.67
C THR A 328 2.25 11.24 -1.82
N ILE A 329 2.16 11.06 -0.50
CA ILE A 329 2.35 12.14 0.48
C ILE A 329 3.72 12.82 0.41
N TYR A 330 4.74 12.25 -0.24
CA TYR A 330 6.10 12.80 -0.23
C TYR A 330 6.36 13.84 -1.33
N GLY A 331 5.43 14.01 -2.26
CA GLY A 331 5.56 14.94 -3.35
C GLY A 331 5.37 16.42 -3.00
N THR A 332 5.65 17.28 -3.97
CA THR A 332 5.40 18.74 -3.90
C THR A 332 3.94 19.13 -4.06
N TYR A 333 3.05 18.15 -4.24
CA TYR A 333 1.66 18.37 -4.57
C TYR A 333 0.77 18.24 -3.33
N TRP A 334 0.71 19.31 -2.53
CA TRP A 334 -0.14 19.40 -1.33
C TRP A 334 -1.16 20.55 -1.33
N TYR A 335 -1.23 21.29 -2.43
CA TYR A 335 -2.09 22.47 -2.54
C TYR A 335 -3.61 22.22 -2.69
N PRO A 336 -4.11 21.09 -3.23
CA PRO A 336 -5.55 20.85 -3.26
C PRO A 336 -6.03 20.18 -1.98
N VAL A 337 -7.19 20.65 -1.51
CA VAL A 337 -7.96 20.14 -0.36
C VAL A 337 -8.04 18.62 -0.34
N ASN A 338 -8.25 18.04 -1.52
CA ASN A 338 -8.42 16.61 -1.72
C ASN A 338 -7.14 15.99 -2.30
N CYS A 339 -5.92 16.36 -1.86
CA CYS A 339 -4.73 15.57 -2.21
C CYS A 339 -4.68 14.25 -1.41
N THR A 340 -3.94 13.28 -1.96
CA THR A 340 -3.75 11.94 -1.38
C THR A 340 -3.15 11.98 0.03
N ALA A 341 -3.54 11.03 0.87
CA ALA A 341 -2.84 10.64 2.09
C ALA A 341 -2.15 9.26 1.96
N ALA A 342 -2.21 8.63 0.78
CA ALA A 342 -1.70 7.30 0.57
C ALA A 342 -0.17 7.27 0.39
N THR A 343 0.44 6.19 0.87
CA THR A 343 1.87 5.89 0.69
C THR A 343 2.05 4.57 -0.07
N ARG A 344 3.26 4.35 -0.60
CA ARG A 344 3.65 3.03 -1.13
C ARG A 344 3.46 1.94 -0.08
N SER A 345 3.89 2.20 1.15
CA SER A 345 3.79 1.28 2.28
C SER A 345 2.34 0.90 2.61
N ALA A 346 1.39 1.82 2.46
CA ALA A 346 -0.03 1.48 2.60
C ALA A 346 -0.49 0.46 1.54
N VAL A 347 -0.09 0.63 0.28
CA VAL A 347 -0.42 -0.33 -0.79
C VAL A 347 0.29 -1.67 -0.59
N GLU A 348 1.54 -1.67 -0.12
CA GLU A 348 2.27 -2.90 0.24
C GLU A 348 1.49 -3.68 1.31
N LEU A 349 1.09 -3.03 2.40
CA LEU A 349 0.29 -3.63 3.47
C LEU A 349 -1.08 -4.12 2.98
N PHE A 350 -1.73 -3.36 2.10
CA PHE A 350 -3.01 -3.77 1.51
C PHE A 350 -2.88 -5.09 0.74
N LEU A 351 -1.84 -5.22 -0.09
CA LEU A 351 -1.59 -6.42 -0.89
C LEU A 351 -1.13 -7.60 0.00
N GLU A 352 -0.38 -7.34 1.07
CA GLU A 352 -0.01 -8.37 2.05
C GLU A 352 -1.23 -8.93 2.79
N ASN A 353 -2.17 -8.06 3.14
CA ASN A 353 -3.42 -8.44 3.81
C ASN A 353 -4.43 -9.07 2.84
N ASN A 354 -4.31 -8.81 1.54
CA ASN A 354 -5.17 -9.34 0.48
C ASN A 354 -4.34 -10.10 -0.58
N PRO A 355 -3.70 -11.23 -0.21
CA PRO A 355 -2.78 -11.96 -1.10
C PRO A 355 -3.47 -12.65 -2.29
N ASP A 356 -4.81 -12.64 -2.32
CA ASP A 356 -5.64 -13.15 -3.41
C ASP A 356 -6.00 -12.09 -4.45
N ILE A 357 -5.56 -10.84 -4.26
CA ILE A 357 -5.65 -9.76 -5.25
C ILE A 357 -4.40 -9.75 -6.13
N GLU A 358 -4.60 -9.94 -7.43
CA GLU A 358 -3.55 -9.79 -8.44
C GLU A 358 -3.54 -8.35 -8.98
N LEU A 359 -2.53 -7.57 -8.58
CA LEU A 359 -2.32 -6.23 -9.11
C LEU A 359 -1.43 -6.26 -10.36
N TYR A 360 -2.04 -5.90 -11.49
CA TYR A 360 -1.36 -5.55 -12.73
C TYR A 360 -1.34 -4.04 -12.90
N TYR A 361 -0.25 -3.51 -13.44
CA TYR A 361 -0.18 -2.10 -13.79
C TYR A 361 0.46 -1.89 -15.16
N CYS A 362 0.16 -0.75 -15.75
CA CYS A 362 0.85 -0.25 -16.92
C CYS A 362 1.14 1.24 -16.78
N LEU A 363 2.42 1.58 -16.99
CA LEU A 363 2.95 2.94 -16.97
C LEU A 363 3.62 3.24 -18.31
N ASN A 364 3.23 4.33 -18.98
CA ASN A 364 3.95 4.82 -20.16
C ASN A 364 5.40 5.19 -19.73
N PRO A 365 6.45 4.62 -20.35
CA PRO A 365 7.83 4.89 -19.96
C PRO A 365 8.37 6.29 -20.34
N ASP A 366 7.56 7.18 -20.91
CA ASP A 366 8.02 8.54 -21.17
C ASP A 366 8.26 9.25 -19.82
N ASP A 367 9.52 9.53 -19.48
CA ASP A 367 9.87 10.42 -18.37
C ASP A 367 9.25 11.78 -18.70
N ASP A 368 8.04 12.01 -18.17
CA ASP A 368 7.36 13.27 -18.41
C ASP A 368 8.29 14.38 -17.95
N VAL A 369 8.59 15.29 -18.86
CA VAL A 369 9.52 16.39 -18.58
C VAL A 369 9.03 17.22 -17.43
N ASP A 370 7.75 17.22 -17.06
CA ASP A 370 7.20 17.94 -15.92
C ASP A 370 7.28 17.15 -14.59
N TYR A 371 7.67 15.86 -14.60
CA TYR A 371 7.82 15.05 -13.38
C TYR A 371 8.85 15.60 -12.39
N HIS A 372 9.87 16.30 -12.86
CA HIS A 372 10.83 17.04 -12.01
C HIS A 372 10.18 18.15 -11.17
N GLN A 373 8.95 18.58 -11.47
CA GLN A 373 8.20 19.52 -10.65
C GLN A 373 7.58 18.83 -9.43
N TYR A 374 7.27 17.54 -9.55
CA TYR A 374 6.69 16.74 -8.46
C TYR A 374 7.75 16.15 -7.51
N THR A 375 8.87 15.70 -8.09
CA THR A 375 9.97 15.08 -7.36
C THR A 375 11.29 15.72 -7.74
N LYS A 376 12.11 15.99 -6.73
CA LYS A 376 13.51 16.41 -6.85
C LYS A 376 14.35 15.57 -5.89
N ASP A 377 15.35 14.88 -6.44
CA ASP A 377 16.16 13.89 -5.71
C ASP A 377 16.85 14.47 -4.46
N ASP A 378 17.17 15.76 -4.51
CA ASP A 378 17.87 16.52 -3.47
C ASP A 378 16.92 17.26 -2.51
N ILE A 379 15.60 17.19 -2.72
CA ILE A 379 14.60 17.90 -1.89
C ILE A 379 13.59 16.92 -1.29
N ASN A 380 13.06 15.99 -2.08
CA ASN A 380 12.05 15.02 -1.66
C ASN A 380 12.27 13.66 -2.36
N PRO A 381 13.39 12.96 -2.08
CA PRO A 381 13.74 11.71 -2.75
C PRO A 381 12.68 10.60 -2.61
N MET A 382 11.84 10.61 -1.57
CA MET A 382 10.75 9.66 -1.43
C MET A 382 9.65 9.82 -2.49
N ALA A 383 9.45 11.00 -3.10
CA ALA A 383 8.42 11.24 -4.11
C ALA A 383 8.68 10.54 -5.47
N ARG A 384 9.88 10.00 -5.67
CA ARG A 384 10.32 9.41 -6.92
C ARG A 384 9.54 8.16 -7.29
N ASN A 385 9.48 7.89 -8.60
CA ASN A 385 8.82 6.71 -9.14
C ASN A 385 9.59 5.42 -8.81
N ASN A 386 10.92 5.44 -8.97
CA ASN A 386 11.79 4.28 -8.78
C ASN A 386 12.59 4.41 -7.47
N LEU A 387 13.03 3.27 -6.93
CA LEU A 387 14.02 3.27 -5.85
C LEU A 387 15.34 3.88 -6.34
N ASN A 388 15.88 4.82 -5.57
CA ASN A 388 17.25 5.28 -5.75
C ASN A 388 18.26 4.25 -5.18
N ARG A 389 19.56 4.58 -5.19
CA ARG A 389 20.62 3.70 -4.65
C ARG A 389 20.46 3.42 -3.15
N ASP A 390 19.81 4.33 -2.43
CA ASP A 390 19.57 4.25 -1.00
C ASP A 390 18.24 3.58 -0.67
N GLY A 391 17.50 3.10 -1.69
CA GLY A 391 16.22 2.43 -1.51
C GLY A 391 15.03 3.37 -1.24
N LEU A 392 15.17 4.66 -1.54
CA LEU A 392 14.13 5.69 -1.41
C LEU A 392 13.33 5.84 -2.71
N GLY A 393 12.02 5.98 -2.58
CA GLY A 393 11.09 6.14 -3.70
C GLY A 393 9.73 5.49 -3.40
N SER A 394 8.66 6.08 -3.90
CA SER A 394 7.29 5.69 -3.51
C SER A 394 6.32 5.50 -4.68
N GLY A 395 6.72 5.68 -5.93
CA GLY A 395 5.86 5.39 -7.08
C GLY A 395 5.85 3.91 -7.52
N TRP A 396 5.30 3.69 -8.72
CA TRP A 396 5.08 2.34 -9.28
C TRP A 396 6.36 1.52 -9.44
N GLY A 397 7.46 2.14 -9.85
CA GLY A 397 8.73 1.43 -10.00
C GLY A 397 9.34 0.99 -8.66
N ALA A 398 9.07 1.75 -7.60
CA ALA A 398 9.44 1.38 -6.24
C ALA A 398 8.64 0.18 -5.74
N LEU A 399 7.32 0.18 -5.98
CA LEU A 399 6.43 -0.95 -5.67
C LEU A 399 6.84 -2.22 -6.44
N GLU A 400 7.16 -2.09 -7.73
CA GLU A 400 7.64 -3.19 -8.58
C GLU A 400 8.94 -3.81 -8.04
N SER A 401 9.91 -2.96 -7.67
CA SER A 401 11.22 -3.40 -7.18
C SER A 401 11.16 -4.23 -5.89
N ARG A 402 10.08 -4.10 -5.12
CA ARG A 402 9.83 -4.82 -3.86
C ARG A 402 9.08 -6.15 -4.06
N GLY A 403 8.57 -6.43 -5.26
CA GLY A 403 7.97 -7.72 -5.62
C GLY A 403 6.48 -7.89 -5.30
N TYR A 404 5.76 -6.80 -4.96
CA TYR A 404 4.32 -6.84 -4.66
C TYR A 404 3.42 -6.84 -5.89
N ALA A 405 3.95 -6.50 -7.07
CA ALA A 405 3.25 -6.71 -8.33
C ALA A 405 3.30 -8.20 -8.69
N THR A 406 2.40 -9.01 -8.11
CA THR A 406 2.16 -10.40 -8.52
C THR A 406 1.42 -10.41 -9.87
N GLY A 407 2.05 -9.88 -10.91
CA GLY A 407 1.41 -9.61 -12.19
C GLY A 407 2.15 -8.52 -12.96
N LEU A 408 3.21 -8.93 -13.65
CA LEU A 408 4.03 -8.19 -14.63
C LEU A 408 3.43 -6.87 -15.12
N ARG A 409 4.24 -5.80 -15.09
CA ARG A 409 4.03 -4.62 -15.94
C ARG A 409 3.51 -5.08 -17.31
N LEU A 410 2.31 -4.64 -17.68
CA LEU A 410 1.63 -5.11 -18.91
C LEU A 410 2.25 -4.55 -20.21
N THR A 411 3.48 -4.05 -20.12
CA THR A 411 4.34 -3.56 -21.21
C THR A 411 5.75 -4.16 -21.08
N PRO A 412 6.23 -4.95 -22.05
CA PRO A 412 7.66 -5.21 -22.20
C PRO A 412 8.41 -3.90 -22.43
N ALA A 413 9.63 -3.77 -21.91
CA ALA A 413 10.47 -2.56 -22.06
C ALA A 413 10.80 -2.16 -23.52
N SER A 414 10.34 -2.91 -24.53
CA SER A 414 10.69 -2.72 -25.93
C SER A 414 9.58 -2.26 -26.89
N GLU A 415 8.26 -2.41 -26.60
CA GLU A 415 7.06 -1.85 -27.33
C GLU A 415 5.72 -2.42 -26.74
N PRO A 416 4.51 -1.89 -27.04
CA PRO A 416 4.07 -0.50 -27.08
C PRO A 416 2.93 -0.25 -26.08
N TRP A 417 2.96 0.94 -25.49
CA TRP A 417 1.81 1.59 -24.89
C TRP A 417 0.54 1.44 -25.76
N PRO A 418 -0.66 1.19 -25.17
CA PRO A 418 -0.91 1.22 -23.75
C PRO A 418 -0.61 -0.08 -23.00
N PHE A 419 -1.27 -1.21 -23.24
CA PHE A 419 -0.97 -2.48 -22.55
C PHE A 419 -1.36 -3.71 -23.39
N ASP A 420 -0.77 -4.88 -23.11
CA ASP A 420 -1.11 -6.15 -23.78
C ASP A 420 -1.91 -7.07 -22.85
N GLN A 421 -3.21 -7.16 -23.11
CA GLN A 421 -4.12 -7.99 -22.32
C GLN A 421 -3.81 -9.51 -22.41
N SER A 422 -3.07 -9.97 -23.42
CA SER A 422 -2.69 -11.38 -23.56
C SER A 422 -1.73 -11.87 -22.47
N LEU A 423 -1.07 -10.95 -21.77
CA LEU A 423 -0.23 -11.24 -20.61
C LEU A 423 -1.05 -11.65 -19.38
N ILE A 424 -2.35 -11.36 -19.36
CA ILE A 424 -3.28 -11.85 -18.35
C ILE A 424 -3.74 -13.25 -18.77
N SER A 425 -3.31 -14.24 -17.98
CA SER A 425 -3.72 -15.63 -18.20
C SER A 425 -5.21 -15.79 -17.91
N ILE A 426 -5.95 -16.39 -18.83
CA ILE A 426 -7.36 -16.75 -18.68
C ILE A 426 -7.46 -18.26 -18.90
N ALA A 427 -8.20 -18.95 -18.03
CA ALA A 427 -8.40 -20.39 -18.16
C ALA A 427 -9.19 -20.72 -19.44
N GLU A 428 -8.74 -21.72 -20.19
CA GLU A 428 -9.57 -22.31 -21.25
C GLU A 428 -10.57 -23.26 -20.58
N THR A 429 -11.85 -22.89 -20.58
CA THR A 429 -12.92 -23.70 -19.99
C THR A 429 -14.03 -24.00 -21.01
N VAL A 430 -14.99 -24.82 -20.60
CA VAL A 430 -16.18 -25.15 -21.39
C VAL A 430 -17.40 -24.78 -20.55
N ALA A 431 -18.43 -24.22 -21.17
CA ALA A 431 -19.70 -23.96 -20.52
C ALA A 431 -20.26 -25.24 -19.86
N LYS A 432 -20.90 -25.06 -18.72
CA LYS A 432 -21.66 -26.10 -18.03
C LYS A 432 -23.04 -25.55 -17.70
N ASP A 433 -24.05 -26.40 -17.90
CA ASP A 433 -25.44 -26.08 -17.55
C ASP A 433 -25.91 -24.78 -18.24
N THR A 434 -25.74 -24.69 -19.57
CA THR A 434 -26.22 -23.55 -20.34
C THR A 434 -27.73 -23.38 -20.11
N LYS A 435 -28.13 -22.19 -19.68
CA LYS A 435 -29.52 -21.82 -19.41
C LYS A 435 -29.96 -20.70 -20.33
N TYR A 436 -31.19 -20.80 -20.82
CA TYR A 436 -31.90 -19.73 -21.51
C TYR A 436 -33.00 -19.23 -20.60
N TYR A 437 -32.94 -17.96 -20.25
CA TYR A 437 -33.90 -17.31 -19.38
C TYR A 437 -34.93 -16.52 -20.20
N PHE A 438 -36.16 -16.53 -19.74
CA PHE A 438 -37.28 -15.77 -20.29
C PHE A 438 -37.92 -15.00 -19.15
N ILE A 439 -38.23 -13.73 -19.37
CA ILE A 439 -39.15 -12.94 -18.54
C ILE A 439 -40.36 -12.64 -19.43
N LEU A 440 -41.56 -12.78 -18.89
CA LEU A 440 -42.80 -12.52 -19.60
C LEU A 440 -43.87 -11.93 -18.70
N GLU A 441 -44.74 -11.13 -19.31
CA GLU A 441 -46.02 -10.72 -18.74
C GLU A 441 -47.06 -11.78 -19.12
N PRO A 442 -47.74 -12.41 -18.15
CA PRO A 442 -48.77 -13.41 -18.45
C PRO A 442 -49.91 -12.83 -19.32
N ASP A 443 -50.37 -13.61 -20.31
CA ASP A 443 -51.42 -13.21 -21.28
C ASP A 443 -52.86 -13.29 -20.72
N PHE A 444 -53.01 -13.61 -19.43
CA PHE A 444 -54.31 -13.70 -18.75
C PHE A 444 -54.60 -12.45 -17.93
N SER A 445 -55.62 -11.69 -18.32
CA SER A 445 -56.03 -10.44 -17.68
C SER A 445 -57.15 -10.63 -16.66
N TRP A 446 -57.39 -9.63 -15.79
CA TRP A 446 -58.55 -9.64 -14.87
C TRP A 446 -59.89 -9.79 -15.61
N ASP A 447 -60.01 -9.30 -16.85
CA ASP A 447 -61.22 -9.39 -17.68
C ASP A 447 -61.48 -10.81 -18.19
N ASP A 448 -60.45 -11.67 -18.30
CA ASP A 448 -60.63 -13.08 -18.67
C ASP A 448 -61.40 -13.84 -17.57
N TRP A 449 -61.26 -13.47 -16.28
CA TRP A 449 -61.84 -14.23 -15.15
C TRP A 449 -63.36 -14.12 -15.02
N ASP A 450 -63.95 -13.02 -15.49
CA ASP A 450 -65.40 -12.81 -15.47
C ASP A 450 -66.17 -13.86 -16.31
N ASP A 451 -65.50 -14.48 -17.29
CA ASP A 451 -66.08 -15.53 -18.15
C ASP A 451 -65.97 -16.95 -17.57
N TYR A 452 -65.10 -17.21 -16.57
CA TYR A 452 -64.82 -18.57 -16.06
C TYR A 452 -65.45 -18.90 -14.70
N GLY A 453 -65.96 -17.92 -13.95
CA GLY A 453 -66.90 -18.13 -12.84
C GLY A 453 -66.35 -18.75 -11.55
N ASP A 454 -65.06 -19.06 -11.45
CA ASP A 454 -64.35 -19.60 -10.28
C ASP A 454 -63.13 -18.74 -9.89
N TYR A 455 -62.61 -18.92 -8.66
CA TYR A 455 -61.49 -18.12 -8.13
C TYR A 455 -60.16 -18.47 -8.85
N PRO A 456 -59.25 -17.50 -9.05
CA PRO A 456 -57.94 -17.73 -9.70
C PRO A 456 -57.09 -18.86 -9.08
N ASP A 457 -57.25 -19.13 -7.79
CA ASP A 457 -56.44 -20.12 -7.07
C ASP A 457 -56.78 -21.59 -7.41
N ASP A 458 -57.81 -21.84 -8.23
CA ASP A 458 -58.24 -23.19 -8.64
C ASP A 458 -57.59 -23.67 -9.96
N TYR A 459 -56.71 -22.86 -10.55
CA TYR A 459 -56.07 -23.10 -11.85
C TYR A 459 -54.55 -22.86 -11.79
N LEU A 460 -53.83 -23.41 -12.77
CA LEU A 460 -52.42 -23.12 -13.04
C LEU A 460 -52.31 -22.50 -14.44
N VAL A 461 -51.34 -21.61 -14.63
CA VAL A 461 -50.89 -21.20 -15.95
C VAL A 461 -49.85 -22.22 -16.43
N ARG A 462 -50.11 -22.80 -17.60
CA ARG A 462 -49.18 -23.67 -18.30
C ARG A 462 -48.47 -22.87 -19.39
N THR A 463 -47.17 -22.70 -19.22
CA THR A 463 -46.28 -22.06 -20.18
C THR A 463 -45.57 -23.14 -20.99
N ALA A 464 -46.03 -23.34 -22.21
CA ALA A 464 -45.42 -24.25 -23.18
C ALA A 464 -44.33 -23.52 -23.95
N ILE A 465 -43.12 -24.07 -23.91
CA ILE A 465 -41.95 -23.57 -24.64
C ILE A 465 -41.65 -24.58 -25.74
N GLU A 466 -41.67 -24.12 -26.98
CA GLU A 466 -41.34 -24.91 -28.17
C GLU A 466 -40.06 -24.32 -28.78
N LEU A 467 -39.12 -25.18 -29.18
CA LEU A 467 -37.87 -24.80 -29.81
C LEU A 467 -37.77 -25.50 -31.16
N THR A 468 -37.32 -24.78 -32.20
CA THR A 468 -36.86 -25.38 -33.45
C THR A 468 -35.39 -25.04 -33.66
N ILE A 469 -34.51 -26.03 -33.63
CA ILE A 469 -33.07 -25.79 -33.76
C ILE A 469 -32.75 -25.27 -35.17
N PRO A 470 -32.10 -24.10 -35.28
CA PRO A 470 -31.64 -23.57 -36.56
C PRO A 470 -30.72 -24.54 -37.30
N GLY A 471 -30.97 -24.70 -38.59
CA GLY A 471 -30.13 -25.53 -39.48
C GLY A 471 -30.39 -27.04 -39.41
N THR A 472 -30.77 -27.62 -38.26
CA THR A 472 -31.12 -29.05 -38.16
C THR A 472 -32.62 -29.29 -38.40
N GLY A 473 -33.47 -28.35 -37.98
CA GLY A 473 -34.92 -28.49 -37.99
C GLY A 473 -35.47 -29.48 -36.95
N GLU A 474 -34.64 -29.90 -35.99
CA GLU A 474 -35.10 -30.66 -34.82
C GLU A 474 -35.99 -29.78 -33.95
N THR A 475 -37.11 -30.32 -33.48
CA THR A 475 -38.08 -29.60 -32.66
C THR A 475 -38.18 -30.22 -31.29
N TYR A 476 -38.06 -29.41 -30.24
CA TYR A 476 -38.25 -29.79 -28.85
C TYR A 476 -39.40 -29.01 -28.23
N SER A 477 -40.03 -29.54 -27.19
CA SER A 477 -41.07 -28.85 -26.45
C SER A 477 -41.06 -29.28 -24.99
N THR A 478 -41.32 -28.33 -24.11
CA THR A 478 -41.51 -28.55 -22.67
C THR A 478 -42.62 -27.64 -22.14
N THR A 479 -43.04 -27.88 -20.91
CA THR A 479 -44.06 -27.08 -20.23
C THR A 479 -43.64 -26.79 -18.80
N ILE A 480 -43.88 -25.57 -18.35
CA ILE A 480 -43.73 -25.15 -16.95
C ILE A 480 -45.11 -24.72 -16.46
N ASP A 481 -45.60 -25.39 -15.43
CA ASP A 481 -46.87 -25.05 -14.79
C ASP A 481 -46.59 -24.22 -13.54
N HIS A 482 -47.21 -23.05 -13.42
CA HIS A 482 -47.10 -22.17 -12.26
C HIS A 482 -48.49 -21.70 -11.81
N PRO A 483 -48.68 -21.28 -10.55
CA PRO A 483 -49.97 -20.77 -10.10
C PRO A 483 -50.38 -19.49 -10.84
N ILE A 484 -51.51 -18.89 -10.49
CA ILE A 484 -51.87 -17.56 -11.03
C ILE A 484 -51.45 -16.46 -10.08
N THR A 485 -51.54 -16.72 -8.78
CA THR A 485 -51.09 -15.83 -7.72
C THR A 485 -50.06 -16.55 -6.86
N ARG A 486 -49.11 -15.81 -6.30
CA ARG A 486 -48.16 -16.34 -5.32
C ARG A 486 -48.32 -15.65 -3.98
N GLY A 487 -48.26 -16.43 -2.89
CA GLY A 487 -48.29 -15.88 -1.54
C GLY A 487 -47.04 -15.06 -1.25
N LYS A 488 -47.22 -13.88 -0.63
CA LYS A 488 -46.11 -13.01 -0.20
C LYS A 488 -45.80 -13.23 1.29
N SER A 489 -44.55 -12.95 1.64
CA SER A 489 -44.05 -12.92 3.01
C SER A 489 -43.76 -11.48 3.45
N ILE A 490 -43.76 -11.26 4.77
CA ILE A 490 -43.35 -9.98 5.36
C ILE A 490 -41.86 -10.08 5.71
N LEU A 491 -41.04 -9.25 5.08
CA LEU A 491 -39.63 -9.08 5.38
C LEU A 491 -39.45 -7.84 6.26
N THR A 492 -38.88 -8.02 7.45
CA THR A 492 -38.47 -6.93 8.33
C THR A 492 -36.94 -6.82 8.34
N MET A 493 -36.38 -5.65 8.06
CA MET A 493 -34.93 -5.43 8.02
C MET A 493 -34.54 -4.40 9.07
N ASN A 494 -33.60 -4.78 9.94
CA ASN A 494 -33.01 -3.89 10.95
C ASN A 494 -31.56 -3.59 10.56
N PHE A 495 -31.20 -2.31 10.45
CA PHE A 495 -29.85 -1.90 10.08
C PHE A 495 -29.10 -1.33 11.30
N HIS A 496 -27.86 -1.77 11.49
CA HIS A 496 -26.97 -1.30 12.55
C HIS A 496 -25.53 -1.21 12.06
N ASP A 497 -24.71 -0.39 12.73
CA ASP A 497 -23.25 -0.36 12.50
C ASP A 497 -22.55 -1.56 13.19
N GLU A 498 -21.22 -1.63 13.08
CA GLU A 498 -20.42 -2.71 13.67
C GLU A 498 -20.51 -2.77 15.21
N LEU A 499 -20.87 -1.66 15.87
CA LEU A 499 -21.05 -1.58 17.32
C LEU A 499 -22.51 -1.84 17.77
N GLY A 500 -23.42 -2.08 16.82
CA GLY A 500 -24.82 -2.35 17.10
C GLY A 500 -25.69 -1.11 17.28
N ASN A 501 -25.18 0.08 16.99
CA ASN A 501 -26.00 1.30 16.99
C ASN A 501 -26.90 1.33 15.75
N VAL A 502 -28.08 1.92 15.89
CA VAL A 502 -28.98 2.14 14.74
C VAL A 502 -28.32 3.14 13.79
N LEU A 503 -28.32 2.83 12.50
CA LEU A 503 -27.75 3.73 11.47
C LEU A 503 -28.56 5.03 11.36
N TYR A 504 -27.89 6.11 10.93
CA TYR A 504 -28.49 7.41 10.70
C TYR A 504 -29.54 7.38 9.56
N ASP A 505 -30.43 8.38 9.53
CA ASP A 505 -31.52 8.59 8.55
C ASP A 505 -31.04 8.76 7.07
N SER A 506 -29.75 8.53 6.79
CA SER A 506 -29.10 8.66 5.48
C SER A 506 -29.01 7.36 4.69
N VAL A 507 -29.21 6.19 5.28
CA VAL A 507 -28.93 4.91 4.61
C VAL A 507 -30.07 4.46 3.69
N TRP A 508 -29.76 4.24 2.42
CA TRP A 508 -30.68 3.78 1.37
C TRP A 508 -30.39 2.32 1.05
N SER A 509 -31.44 1.50 1.01
CA SER A 509 -31.32 0.10 0.59
C SER A 509 -32.04 -0.18 -0.72
N PHE A 510 -31.44 -1.03 -1.54
CA PHE A 510 -31.94 -1.50 -2.82
C PHE A 510 -32.06 -3.01 -2.75
N LEU A 511 -33.27 -3.51 -3.05
CA LEU A 511 -33.57 -4.93 -3.02
C LEU A 511 -33.76 -5.39 -4.46
N ASP A 512 -32.84 -6.22 -4.92
CA ASP A 512 -32.81 -6.76 -6.28
C ASP A 512 -33.10 -8.27 -6.25
N TYR A 513 -33.74 -8.76 -7.31
CA TYR A 513 -34.06 -10.17 -7.50
C TYR A 513 -33.03 -10.79 -8.44
N PRO A 514 -32.18 -11.73 -7.98
CA PRO A 514 -31.22 -12.42 -8.83
C PRO A 514 -31.94 -13.43 -9.74
N ILE A 515 -31.60 -13.43 -11.03
CA ILE A 515 -31.98 -14.48 -12.00
C ILE A 515 -30.73 -14.88 -12.77
N GLY A 516 -30.26 -16.11 -12.55
CA GLY A 516 -28.93 -16.50 -13.03
C GLY A 516 -27.87 -15.52 -12.53
N SER A 517 -27.07 -15.00 -13.45
CA SER A 517 -26.05 -13.99 -13.18
C SER A 517 -26.53 -12.54 -13.27
N ARG A 518 -27.83 -12.27 -13.52
CA ARG A 518 -28.40 -10.91 -13.64
C ARG A 518 -29.11 -10.49 -12.35
N PHE A 519 -29.04 -9.20 -12.02
CA PHE A 519 -29.86 -8.59 -10.97
C PHE A 519 -31.00 -7.76 -11.59
N ILE A 520 -32.23 -8.15 -11.30
CA ILE A 520 -33.43 -7.41 -11.72
C ILE A 520 -33.90 -6.53 -10.56
N LYS A 521 -34.01 -5.22 -10.81
CA LYS A 521 -34.44 -4.26 -9.78
C LYS A 521 -35.85 -4.56 -9.31
N TYR A 522 -36.01 -4.90 -8.04
CA TYR A 522 -37.31 -5.24 -7.46
C TYR A 522 -37.90 -4.07 -6.65
N LYS A 523 -37.12 -3.51 -5.71
CA LYS A 523 -37.48 -2.29 -4.95
C LYS A 523 -36.33 -1.32 -4.94
N THR A 524 -36.64 -0.07 -5.26
CA THR A 524 -35.67 1.03 -5.22
C THR A 524 -35.87 1.87 -3.96
N GLN A 525 -34.77 2.25 -3.33
CA GLN A 525 -34.70 3.30 -2.31
C GLN A 525 -35.60 3.06 -1.08
N LEU A 526 -35.35 1.96 -0.39
CA LEU A 526 -35.96 1.65 0.91
C LEU A 526 -35.29 2.49 2.01
N TYR A 527 -36.08 3.21 2.79
CA TYR A 527 -35.60 4.10 3.85
C TYR A 527 -35.71 3.43 5.22
N SER A 528 -34.57 3.27 5.89
CA SER A 528 -34.54 3.00 7.33
C SER A 528 -34.67 4.34 8.07
N ARG A 529 -35.73 4.52 8.86
CA ARG A 529 -36.00 5.78 9.58
C ARG A 529 -36.36 5.54 11.04
N ASP A 530 -35.37 5.45 11.92
CA ASP A 530 -35.47 5.06 13.35
C ASP A 530 -36.32 3.78 13.60
N SER A 531 -36.60 3.01 12.56
CA SER A 531 -37.57 1.93 12.56
C SER A 531 -37.20 0.91 11.50
N PRO A 532 -37.52 -0.38 11.74
CA PRO A 532 -37.24 -1.43 10.77
C PRO A 532 -37.92 -1.14 9.43
N VAL A 533 -37.25 -1.45 8.33
CA VAL A 533 -37.88 -1.48 7.01
C VAL A 533 -38.78 -2.71 6.93
N ILE A 534 -40.04 -2.55 6.55
CA ILE A 534 -41.01 -3.64 6.45
C ILE A 534 -41.55 -3.67 5.03
N GLU A 535 -41.26 -4.75 4.29
CA GLU A 535 -41.71 -4.95 2.92
C GLU A 535 -42.50 -6.26 2.79
N GLU A 536 -43.47 -6.25 1.87
CA GLU A 536 -44.19 -7.45 1.46
C GLU A 536 -43.58 -7.95 0.13
N VAL A 537 -42.90 -9.09 0.18
CA VAL A 537 -42.08 -9.62 -0.92
C VAL A 537 -42.43 -11.08 -1.18
N PHE A 538 -42.08 -11.62 -2.35
CA PHE A 538 -42.26 -13.04 -2.59
C PHE A 538 -41.20 -13.85 -1.83
N PRO A 539 -41.50 -15.09 -1.41
CA PRO A 539 -40.48 -15.98 -0.88
C PRO A 539 -39.43 -16.27 -1.97
N GLY A 540 -38.16 -16.26 -1.63
CA GLY A 540 -37.06 -16.53 -2.56
C GLY A 540 -35.79 -15.77 -2.21
N THR A 541 -34.80 -15.92 -3.07
CA THR A 541 -33.49 -15.29 -2.94
C THR A 541 -33.57 -13.81 -3.33
N TYR A 542 -32.94 -12.95 -2.54
CA TYR A 542 -32.78 -11.52 -2.86
C TYR A 542 -31.34 -11.07 -2.64
N HIS A 543 -30.93 -10.10 -3.44
CA HIS A 543 -29.72 -9.32 -3.24
C HIS A 543 -30.08 -7.97 -2.60
N LEU A 544 -29.41 -7.63 -1.50
CA LEU A 544 -29.55 -6.36 -0.79
C LEU A 544 -28.26 -5.56 -0.93
N LEU A 545 -28.38 -4.37 -1.52
CA LEU A 545 -27.36 -3.34 -1.51
C LEU A 545 -27.81 -2.22 -0.59
N THR A 546 -27.01 -1.91 0.43
CA THR A 546 -27.27 -0.83 1.37
C THR A 546 -26.13 0.19 1.27
N LEU A 547 -26.47 1.46 1.09
CA LEU A 547 -25.53 2.56 0.84
C LEU A 547 -25.91 3.81 1.65
N ASP A 548 -24.93 4.47 2.26
CA ASP A 548 -25.14 5.80 2.84
C ASP A 548 -25.45 6.85 1.77
N GLY A 549 -26.51 7.65 1.98
CA GLY A 549 -26.95 8.75 1.13
C GLY A 549 -27.35 8.35 -0.29
N GLY A 550 -27.36 7.05 -0.61
CA GLY A 550 -27.45 6.53 -1.98
C GLY A 550 -26.28 6.90 -2.87
N SER A 551 -25.18 7.41 -2.31
CA SER A 551 -24.01 7.83 -3.07
C SER A 551 -23.00 6.70 -3.20
N GLN A 552 -22.50 6.52 -4.42
CA GLN A 552 -21.36 5.65 -4.70
C GLN A 552 -20.05 6.42 -4.82
N SER A 553 -20.11 7.76 -4.75
CA SER A 553 -18.92 8.60 -4.82
C SER A 553 -18.16 8.60 -3.51
N PHE A 554 -16.86 8.73 -3.58
CA PHE A 554 -15.92 8.85 -2.49
C PHE A 554 -15.09 10.11 -2.67
N ASP A 555 -14.86 10.77 -1.54
CA ASP A 555 -13.88 11.82 -1.32
C ASP A 555 -13.48 11.73 0.17
N TYR A 556 -12.46 12.49 0.58
CA TYR A 556 -11.94 12.41 1.95
C TYR A 556 -12.90 12.98 3.01
N GLN A 557 -14.03 13.58 2.62
CA GLN A 557 -15.06 14.04 3.53
C GLN A 557 -16.30 13.13 3.56
N SER A 558 -16.36 12.13 2.69
CA SER A 558 -17.47 11.20 2.58
C SER A 558 -17.36 10.13 3.64
N ILE A 559 -18.33 10.09 4.56
CA ILE A 559 -18.40 9.07 5.60
C ILE A 559 -19.49 8.08 5.18
N ARG A 560 -19.10 6.95 4.61
CA ARG A 560 -20.04 6.03 3.97
C ARG A 560 -20.13 4.71 4.72
N ALA A 561 -21.31 4.13 4.69
CA ALA A 561 -21.59 2.80 5.20
C ALA A 561 -22.17 1.96 4.05
N VAL A 562 -21.61 0.78 3.81
CA VAL A 562 -22.01 -0.07 2.68
C VAL A 562 -22.09 -1.53 3.08
N ASP A 563 -23.18 -2.19 2.67
CA ASP A 563 -23.35 -3.62 2.79
C ASP A 563 -23.91 -4.20 1.48
N ARG A 564 -23.33 -5.32 1.04
CA ARG A 564 -23.74 -6.08 -0.13
C ARG A 564 -23.94 -7.53 0.29
N ARG A 565 -25.16 -8.05 0.19
CA ARG A 565 -25.42 -9.44 0.58
C ARG A 565 -26.54 -10.09 -0.21
N THR A 566 -26.52 -11.41 -0.22
CA THR A 566 -27.62 -12.24 -0.73
C THR A 566 -28.23 -13.01 0.43
N PHE A 567 -29.55 -13.12 0.47
CA PHE A 567 -30.28 -13.82 1.54
C PHE A 567 -31.59 -14.42 1.03
N GLU A 568 -32.10 -15.41 1.77
CA GLU A 568 -33.37 -16.09 1.48
C GLU A 568 -34.53 -15.50 2.29
N VAL A 569 -35.66 -15.29 1.62
CA VAL A 569 -36.94 -14.96 2.25
C VAL A 569 -37.83 -16.20 2.28
N PRO A 570 -38.18 -16.75 3.46
CA PRO A 570 -39.07 -17.89 3.55
C PRO A 570 -40.54 -17.51 3.32
N THR A 571 -41.40 -18.52 3.22
CA THR A 571 -42.85 -18.35 3.05
C THR A 571 -43.54 -17.68 4.24
N GLU A 572 -42.94 -17.77 5.42
CA GLU A 572 -43.39 -17.13 6.65
C GLU A 572 -42.65 -15.81 6.90
N SER A 573 -43.26 -14.90 7.66
CA SER A 573 -42.66 -13.60 7.96
C SER A 573 -41.28 -13.76 8.60
N THR A 574 -40.30 -13.02 8.09
CA THR A 574 -38.91 -13.10 8.52
C THR A 574 -38.37 -11.75 8.97
N THR A 575 -37.36 -11.77 9.83
CA THR A 575 -36.62 -10.58 10.25
C THR A 575 -35.14 -10.82 10.05
N ILE A 576 -34.47 -9.89 9.36
CA ILE A 576 -33.01 -9.89 9.20
C ILE A 576 -32.41 -8.71 9.95
N ASN A 577 -31.26 -8.95 10.59
CA ASN A 577 -30.45 -7.91 11.20
C ASN A 577 -29.20 -7.74 10.34
N VAL A 578 -29.02 -6.55 9.77
CA VAL A 578 -27.98 -6.21 8.82
C VAL A 578 -27.00 -5.29 9.52
N THR A 579 -25.79 -5.80 9.77
CA THR A 579 -24.63 -4.98 10.14
C THR A 579 -24.08 -4.34 8.88
N VAL A 580 -24.01 -3.01 8.84
CA VAL A 580 -23.51 -2.23 7.72
C VAL A 580 -22.17 -1.60 8.10
N PRO A 581 -21.04 -2.15 7.63
CA PRO A 581 -19.71 -1.63 7.96
C PRO A 581 -19.45 -0.29 7.28
N MET A 582 -18.52 0.49 7.84
CA MET A 582 -17.98 1.69 7.19
C MET A 582 -17.20 1.29 5.94
N ALA A 583 -17.49 1.92 4.81
CA ALA A 583 -16.95 1.54 3.51
C ALA A 583 -15.44 1.76 3.40
N GLU A 584 -14.94 2.86 3.95
CA GLU A 584 -13.53 3.26 3.87
C GLU A 584 -12.68 2.73 5.04
N ARG A 585 -13.26 1.88 5.90
CA ARG A 585 -12.60 1.30 7.09
C ARG A 585 -11.22 0.73 6.76
N GLU A 586 -11.18 -0.21 5.82
CA GLU A 586 -9.94 -0.89 5.41
C GLU A 586 -8.96 0.10 4.77
N MET A 587 -9.47 1.01 3.94
CA MET A 587 -8.70 2.03 3.25
C MET A 587 -7.93 2.92 4.25
N PHE A 588 -8.63 3.53 5.22
CA PHE A 588 -8.00 4.45 6.18
C PHE A 588 -7.18 3.75 7.26
N LEU A 589 -7.58 2.54 7.70
CA LEU A 589 -6.74 1.73 8.62
C LEU A 589 -5.40 1.40 7.96
N THR A 590 -5.45 0.97 6.69
CA THR A 590 -4.23 0.60 5.96
C THR A 590 -3.38 1.81 5.62
N MET A 591 -3.99 2.95 5.25
CA MET A 591 -3.25 4.22 5.09
C MET A 591 -2.55 4.63 6.38
N ALA A 592 -3.26 4.66 7.52
CA ALA A 592 -2.67 5.02 8.80
C ALA A 592 -1.49 4.10 9.16
N ARG A 593 -1.69 2.78 9.07
CA ARG A 593 -0.62 1.78 9.30
C ARG A 593 0.56 1.96 8.34
N GLY A 594 0.29 2.26 7.07
CA GLY A 594 1.32 2.53 6.06
C GLY A 594 2.16 3.77 6.38
N ILE A 595 1.52 4.85 6.82
CA ILE A 595 2.22 6.07 7.25
C ILE A 595 3.03 5.80 8.52
N LEU A 596 2.46 5.12 9.53
CA LEU A 596 3.17 4.75 10.76
C LEU A 596 4.39 3.88 10.48
N LYS A 597 4.27 2.94 9.54
CA LYS A 597 5.40 2.14 9.04
C LYS A 597 6.47 3.03 8.43
N ASP A 598 6.09 4.00 7.61
CA ASP A 598 7.06 4.93 7.01
C ASP A 598 7.74 5.82 8.06
N LEU A 599 7.02 6.29 9.08
CA LEU A 599 7.58 7.06 10.21
C LEU A 599 8.64 6.26 10.99
N ARG A 600 8.40 4.95 11.17
CA ARG A 600 9.30 4.04 11.87
C ARG A 600 10.51 3.65 11.02
N ASP A 601 10.28 3.30 9.75
CA ASP A 601 11.25 2.60 8.92
C ASP A 601 12.08 3.55 8.03
N ASN A 602 11.55 4.73 7.67
CA ASN A 602 12.21 5.66 6.72
C ASN A 602 12.86 6.87 7.41
N TRP A 603 12.94 6.90 8.74
CA TRP A 603 13.70 7.93 9.44
C TRP A 603 15.21 7.72 9.23
N ARG A 604 15.87 8.70 8.60
CA ARG A 604 17.28 8.58 8.20
C ARG A 604 18.28 9.18 9.19
N GLN A 605 17.78 9.92 10.19
CA GLN A 605 18.64 10.50 11.23
C GLN A 605 18.84 9.51 12.38
N PRO A 606 19.80 9.76 13.29
CA PRO A 606 19.92 8.98 14.51
C PRO A 606 18.61 8.98 15.31
N GLY A 607 18.44 8.07 16.27
CA GLY A 607 17.29 8.16 17.19
C GLY A 607 16.25 7.06 17.10
N GLY A 608 15.77 6.80 15.88
CA GLY A 608 14.46 6.16 15.71
C GLY A 608 13.35 6.82 16.57
N PRO A 609 13.22 8.15 16.57
CA PRO A 609 12.53 8.89 17.62
C PRO A 609 11.01 8.62 17.68
N PHE A 610 10.42 8.11 16.59
CA PHE A 610 8.97 7.89 16.48
C PHE A 610 8.50 6.49 16.92
N ARG A 611 9.40 5.59 17.36
CA ARG A 611 9.05 4.19 17.68
C ARG A 611 7.99 4.06 18.79
N GLU A 612 8.10 4.88 19.84
CA GLU A 612 7.15 4.89 20.96
C GLU A 612 5.76 5.30 20.47
N PHE A 613 5.67 6.47 19.84
CA PHE A 613 4.44 6.96 19.21
C PHE A 613 3.81 5.95 18.26
N VAL A 614 4.60 5.36 17.36
CA VAL A 614 4.12 4.36 16.39
C VAL A 614 3.50 3.17 17.10
N SER A 615 4.13 2.68 18.17
CA SER A 615 3.60 1.55 18.96
C SER A 615 2.27 1.89 19.64
N GLU A 616 2.13 3.11 20.18
CA GLU A 616 0.88 3.58 20.80
C GLU A 616 -0.24 3.74 19.77
N ALA A 617 0.07 4.34 18.62
CA ALA A 617 -0.87 4.55 17.54
C ALA A 617 -1.33 3.21 16.94
N GLU A 618 -0.42 2.27 16.68
CA GLU A 618 -0.76 0.91 16.21
C GLU A 618 -1.67 0.19 17.20
N ALA A 619 -1.41 0.30 18.52
CA ALA A 619 -2.27 -0.29 19.54
C ALA A 619 -3.70 0.27 19.53
N TRP A 620 -3.86 1.58 19.32
CA TRP A 620 -5.18 2.20 19.17
C TRP A 620 -5.90 1.77 17.88
N LEU A 621 -5.18 1.70 16.75
CA LEU A 621 -5.73 1.22 15.48
C LEU A 621 -6.18 -0.25 15.59
N ASP A 622 -5.41 -1.09 16.28
CA ASP A 622 -5.76 -2.50 16.55
C ASP A 622 -6.98 -2.64 17.46
N GLU A 623 -7.14 -1.74 18.43
CA GLU A 623 -8.35 -1.67 19.25
C GLU A 623 -9.58 -1.30 18.40
N LEU A 624 -9.49 -0.28 17.55
CA LEU A 624 -10.58 0.09 16.63
C LEU A 624 -10.94 -1.04 15.66
N ASP A 625 -9.93 -1.68 15.06
CA ASP A 625 -10.11 -2.78 14.13
C ASP A 625 -10.78 -3.98 14.82
N ARG A 626 -10.38 -4.29 16.05
CA ARG A 626 -10.95 -5.39 16.85
C ARG A 626 -12.39 -5.12 17.32
N GLU A 627 -12.71 -3.88 17.70
CA GLU A 627 -14.01 -3.54 18.29
C GLU A 627 -15.09 -3.24 17.25
N GLY A 628 -14.69 -2.79 16.07
CA GLY A 628 -15.59 -2.32 15.03
C GLY A 628 -15.61 -0.80 14.96
N ILE A 629 -15.82 -0.27 13.76
CA ILE A 629 -15.79 1.17 13.48
C ILE A 629 -17.22 1.63 13.18
N ASP A 630 -17.76 2.46 14.07
CA ASP A 630 -18.97 3.23 13.82
C ASP A 630 -18.65 4.54 13.09
N TYR A 631 -19.68 5.33 12.76
CA TYR A 631 -19.47 6.60 12.05
C TYR A 631 -18.58 7.59 12.82
N ALA A 632 -18.66 7.63 14.15
CA ALA A 632 -17.86 8.55 14.95
C ALA A 632 -16.38 8.14 14.98
N ASN A 633 -16.10 6.85 15.17
CA ASN A 633 -14.75 6.31 15.07
C ASN A 633 -14.18 6.41 13.65
N MET A 634 -15.03 6.35 12.61
CA MET A 634 -14.60 6.60 11.24
C MET A 634 -14.09 8.05 11.09
N VAL A 635 -14.82 9.04 11.61
CA VAL A 635 -14.38 10.45 11.61
C VAL A 635 -13.05 10.61 12.35
N ARG A 636 -12.88 9.97 13.51
CA ARG A 636 -11.63 9.99 14.29
C ARG A 636 -10.46 9.43 13.47
N LEU A 637 -10.66 8.27 12.86
CA LEU A 637 -9.66 7.61 12.02
C LEU A 637 -9.28 8.48 10.82
N MET A 638 -10.24 9.06 10.11
CA MET A 638 -9.99 9.93 8.95
C MET A 638 -9.17 11.16 9.34
N ARG A 639 -9.53 11.85 10.44
CA ARG A 639 -8.79 13.02 10.94
C ARG A 639 -7.37 12.65 11.35
N PHE A 640 -7.20 11.51 12.04
CA PHE A 640 -5.90 11.01 12.43
C PHE A 640 -5.02 10.68 11.22
N THR A 641 -5.55 9.98 10.21
CA THR A 641 -4.80 9.67 8.98
C THR A 641 -4.37 10.93 8.23
N VAL A 642 -5.24 11.95 8.15
CA VAL A 642 -4.88 13.23 7.53
C VAL A 642 -3.80 13.95 8.33
N ALA A 643 -3.90 13.99 9.65
CA ALA A 643 -2.86 14.55 10.51
C ALA A 643 -1.51 13.82 10.30
N LEU A 644 -1.49 12.49 10.41
CA LEU A 644 -0.32 11.66 10.15
C LEU A 644 0.32 11.95 8.79
N SER A 645 -0.49 12.10 7.74
CA SER A 645 0.03 12.34 6.39
C SER A 645 0.82 13.65 6.28
N GLY A 646 0.40 14.70 7.00
CA GLY A 646 1.11 15.98 7.00
C GLY A 646 2.42 15.91 7.78
N TYR A 647 2.42 15.29 8.97
CA TYR A 647 3.67 15.07 9.71
C TYR A 647 4.66 14.23 8.90
N ALA A 648 4.21 13.14 8.28
CA ALA A 648 5.09 12.31 7.46
C ALA A 648 5.65 13.05 6.24
N ASN A 649 4.87 13.97 5.63
CA ASN A 649 5.37 14.85 4.57
C ASN A 649 6.45 15.80 5.09
N ILE A 650 6.17 16.60 6.12
CA ILE A 650 7.13 17.57 6.68
C ILE A 650 8.38 16.84 7.18
N MET A 651 8.23 15.64 7.73
CA MET A 651 9.35 14.85 8.18
C MET A 651 10.34 14.55 7.05
N GLU A 652 9.88 14.28 5.82
CA GLU A 652 10.79 14.10 4.67
C GLU A 652 11.61 15.36 4.38
N TYR A 653 10.99 16.54 4.46
CA TYR A 653 11.69 17.81 4.28
C TYR A 653 12.63 18.13 5.45
N SER A 654 12.18 17.92 6.69
CA SER A 654 12.97 18.19 7.90
C SER A 654 14.23 17.32 7.95
N GLN A 655 14.15 16.04 7.59
CA GLN A 655 15.32 15.17 7.61
C GLN A 655 16.30 15.52 6.49
N GLN A 656 15.82 16.02 5.34
CA GLN A 656 16.66 16.62 4.31
C GLN A 656 17.38 17.88 4.81
N GLU A 657 16.67 18.74 5.56
CA GLU A 657 17.30 19.91 6.18
C GLU A 657 18.33 19.55 7.24
N ILE A 658 18.07 18.50 8.05
CA ILE A 658 19.04 17.97 9.01
C ILE A 658 20.28 17.41 8.28
N GLU A 659 20.09 16.57 7.25
CA GLU A 659 21.18 16.00 6.44
C GLU A 659 22.06 17.10 5.85
N LYS A 660 21.45 18.10 5.22
CA LYS A 660 22.18 19.22 4.61
C LYS A 660 22.81 20.15 5.65
N SER A 661 22.21 20.30 6.83
CA SER A 661 22.81 21.07 7.93
C SER A 661 24.06 20.39 8.47
N VAL A 662 24.04 19.05 8.62
CA VAL A 662 25.24 18.28 8.98
C VAL A 662 26.30 18.43 7.90
N GLN A 663 25.93 18.28 6.62
CA GLN A 663 26.86 18.47 5.49
C GLN A 663 27.47 19.87 5.46
N ASN A 664 26.69 20.93 5.69
CA ASN A 664 27.19 22.29 5.75
C ASN A 664 28.27 22.46 6.84
N VAL A 665 28.12 21.80 7.99
CA VAL A 665 29.14 21.83 9.04
C VAL A 665 30.40 21.06 8.64
N GLU A 666 30.25 19.90 7.99
CA GLU A 666 31.36 19.13 7.44
C GLU A 666 32.14 19.94 6.40
N ASP A 667 31.44 20.56 5.45
CA ASP A 667 32.04 21.40 4.39
C ASP A 667 32.81 22.59 4.98
N ILE A 668 32.25 23.27 5.99
CA ILE A 668 32.94 24.36 6.70
C ILE A 668 34.24 23.86 7.33
N ILE A 669 34.22 22.68 7.96
CA ILE A 669 35.39 22.10 8.62
C ILE A 669 36.47 21.73 7.59
N ASP A 670 36.08 21.09 6.51
CA ASP A 670 36.99 20.66 5.43
C ASP A 670 37.63 21.85 4.72
N ASP A 671 36.84 22.88 4.39
CA ASP A 671 37.32 24.10 3.75
C ASP A 671 38.33 24.84 4.64
N ILE A 672 38.05 24.97 5.94
CA ILE A 672 38.96 25.59 6.90
C ILE A 672 40.26 24.78 7.00
N ALA A 673 40.17 23.45 7.13
CA ALA A 673 41.35 22.60 7.20
C ALA A 673 42.22 22.74 5.94
N SER A 674 41.60 22.76 4.76
CA SER A 674 42.29 22.99 3.48
C SER A 674 43.04 24.32 3.46
N ILE A 675 42.39 25.42 3.89
CA ILE A 675 43.02 26.75 3.97
C ILE A 675 44.21 26.76 4.92
N ILE A 676 44.10 26.18 6.12
CA ILE A 676 45.24 26.10 7.05
C ILE A 676 46.39 25.29 6.43
N ALA A 677 46.10 24.12 5.84
CA ALA A 677 47.12 23.28 5.23
C ALA A 677 47.89 24.01 4.13
N GLU A 678 47.18 24.76 3.28
CA GLU A 678 47.80 25.57 2.23
C GLU A 678 48.61 26.74 2.81
N VAL A 679 48.11 27.43 3.84
CA VAL A 679 48.82 28.53 4.53
C VAL A 679 50.09 28.03 5.23
N GLU A 680 50.06 26.88 5.88
CA GLU A 680 51.22 26.27 6.55
C GLU A 680 52.29 25.82 5.54
N ALA A 681 51.89 25.20 4.42
CA ALA A 681 52.80 24.82 3.35
C ALA A 681 53.58 26.03 2.76
N ILE A 682 52.99 27.22 2.80
CA ILE A 682 53.62 28.48 2.38
C ILE A 682 54.65 28.99 3.40
N GLN A 683 54.47 28.72 4.69
CA GLN A 683 55.38 29.20 5.74
C GLN A 683 56.68 28.40 5.82
N GLU A 684 56.69 27.14 5.37
CA GLU A 684 57.88 26.28 5.39
C GLU A 684 58.92 26.59 4.29
N THR A 685 58.57 27.37 3.25
CA THR A 685 59.50 27.78 2.18
C THR A 685 60.31 29.02 2.56
N THR A 686 61.16 28.93 3.60
CA THR A 686 62.06 30.03 4.01
C THR A 686 63.51 29.80 3.60
N GLU A 687 63.95 30.49 2.53
CA GLU A 687 65.19 31.29 2.45
C GLU A 687 65.50 31.66 0.99
N PHE A 688 65.11 32.87 0.55
CA PHE A 688 65.65 33.46 -0.67
C PHE A 688 66.05 34.93 -0.44
N ASP A 689 67.32 35.23 -0.73
CA ASP A 689 67.94 36.55 -0.65
C ASP A 689 67.68 37.33 -1.94
N TRP A 690 66.77 38.30 -1.85
CA TRP A 690 66.28 39.12 -2.94
C TRP A 690 67.34 40.02 -3.62
N GLU A 691 68.55 40.14 -3.08
CA GLU A 691 69.60 40.93 -3.73
C GLU A 691 70.27 40.21 -4.92
N SER A 692 70.15 38.88 -5.07
CA SER A 692 71.02 38.12 -5.98
C SER A 692 70.36 37.45 -7.20
N GLY A 693 69.08 37.70 -7.46
CA GLY A 693 68.35 37.15 -8.62
C GLY A 693 68.39 37.96 -9.94
N LEU A 694 69.18 39.03 -10.06
CA LEU A 694 69.07 40.02 -11.16
C LEU A 694 69.73 39.65 -12.52
N GLY A 695 69.41 38.48 -13.09
CA GLY A 695 70.02 38.03 -14.35
C GLY A 695 69.11 37.86 -15.57
N ILE A 696 67.85 37.42 -15.42
CA ILE A 696 67.10 36.80 -16.53
C ILE A 696 65.82 37.58 -16.91
N LEU A 697 65.58 38.73 -16.28
CA LEU A 697 64.55 39.70 -16.69
C LEU A 697 64.96 40.60 -17.87
N LEU A 698 65.82 40.11 -18.77
CA LEU A 698 66.38 40.90 -19.89
C LEU A 698 65.96 40.43 -21.30
N GLU A 699 65.22 39.32 -21.46
CA GLU A 699 64.77 38.88 -22.80
C GLU A 699 63.25 38.78 -23.02
N ILE A 700 62.40 38.63 -22.00
CA ILE A 700 60.94 38.79 -22.19
C ILE A 700 60.58 40.28 -22.36
N ALA A 701 61.49 41.16 -21.94
CA ALA A 701 61.54 42.56 -22.31
C ALA A 701 61.68 42.82 -23.82
N TYR A 702 61.89 41.80 -24.68
CA TYR A 702 61.97 41.96 -26.14
C TYR A 702 60.60 41.98 -26.85
N ASP A 703 59.55 41.36 -26.30
CA ASP A 703 58.23 41.30 -26.98
C ASP A 703 57.23 42.38 -26.55
N ILE A 704 57.50 43.11 -25.45
CA ILE A 704 56.82 44.38 -25.15
C ILE A 704 57.63 45.59 -25.70
N VAL A 705 58.69 45.37 -26.50
CA VAL A 705 59.49 46.42 -27.19
C VAL A 705 58.65 47.33 -28.08
N THR A 706 57.40 46.99 -28.42
CA THR A 706 56.69 47.72 -29.47
C THR A 706 55.65 48.74 -29.01
N LYS A 707 55.21 48.77 -27.74
CA LYS A 707 53.99 49.57 -27.39
C LYS A 707 53.97 50.41 -26.11
N GLY A 708 55.03 50.40 -25.29
CA GLY A 708 55.30 51.46 -24.30
C GLY A 708 54.21 51.84 -23.29
N GLU A 709 54.24 51.22 -22.11
CA GLU A 709 54.23 51.87 -20.77
C GLU A 709 53.77 50.85 -19.70
N PHE A 710 54.71 50.32 -18.91
CA PHE A 710 54.41 49.69 -17.61
C PHE A 710 55.67 49.70 -16.72
N THR A 711 56.13 50.90 -16.36
CA THR A 711 57.34 51.07 -15.54
C THR A 711 57.06 51.28 -14.05
N ILE A 712 55.78 51.27 -13.64
CA ILE A 712 55.36 51.65 -12.26
C ILE A 712 55.01 50.43 -11.37
N LYS A 713 54.80 49.22 -11.91
CA LYS A 713 54.07 48.17 -11.17
C LYS A 713 54.86 46.99 -10.59
N LYS A 714 56.19 46.88 -10.76
CA LYS A 714 56.90 45.72 -10.19
C LYS A 714 57.02 45.80 -8.65
N ILE A 715 57.56 46.91 -8.14
CA ILE A 715 57.71 47.15 -6.69
C ILE A 715 56.34 47.15 -6.00
N ALA A 716 55.33 47.75 -6.62
CA ALA A 716 53.97 47.77 -6.08
C ALA A 716 53.28 46.38 -6.07
N VAL A 717 53.65 45.47 -6.97
CA VAL A 717 53.15 44.09 -6.99
C VAL A 717 53.89 43.26 -5.95
N GLU A 718 55.21 43.39 -5.83
CA GLU A 718 56.01 42.67 -4.81
C GLU A 718 55.65 43.14 -3.39
N GLU A 719 55.57 44.45 -3.12
CA GLU A 719 55.13 45.02 -1.84
C GLU A 719 53.65 44.69 -1.54
N GLY A 720 52.80 44.68 -2.57
CA GLY A 720 51.39 44.33 -2.44
C GLY A 720 51.18 42.86 -2.11
N LEU A 721 51.95 41.96 -2.75
CA LEU A 721 51.92 40.52 -2.52
C LEU A 721 52.51 40.17 -1.14
N GLU A 722 53.62 40.82 -0.73
CA GLU A 722 54.22 40.65 0.60
C GLU A 722 53.31 41.14 1.73
N ALA A 723 52.60 42.26 1.53
CA ALA A 723 51.57 42.72 2.46
C ALA A 723 50.36 41.77 2.53
N LEU A 724 49.91 41.25 1.39
CA LEU A 724 48.81 40.27 1.29
C LEU A 724 49.17 38.93 1.96
N LEU A 725 50.41 38.46 1.85
CA LEU A 725 50.84 37.20 2.47
C LEU A 725 51.10 37.33 3.96
N LYS A 726 51.59 38.48 4.40
CA LYS A 726 51.68 38.78 5.82
C LYS A 726 50.30 38.87 6.46
N TYR A 727 49.33 39.42 5.74
CA TYR A 727 47.92 39.42 6.12
C TYR A 727 47.35 37.99 6.11
N ALA A 728 47.51 37.23 5.02
CA ALA A 728 47.04 35.85 4.89
C ALA A 728 47.59 34.91 5.99
N GLY A 729 48.89 34.97 6.26
CA GLY A 729 49.56 34.08 7.21
C GLY A 729 49.51 34.50 8.68
N GLY A 730 48.88 35.63 9.04
CA GLY A 730 48.89 36.12 10.42
C GLY A 730 47.68 36.93 10.90
N GLU A 731 46.84 37.43 10.00
CA GLU A 731 45.66 38.26 10.34
C GLU A 731 44.38 37.70 9.70
N LEU A 732 44.45 37.17 8.48
CA LEU A 732 43.31 36.69 7.71
C LEU A 732 42.59 35.51 8.36
N LEU A 733 43.30 34.51 8.87
CA LEU A 733 42.67 33.36 9.52
C LEU A 733 41.84 33.84 10.72
N GLU A 734 42.40 34.70 11.56
CA GLU A 734 41.68 35.29 12.71
C GLU A 734 40.54 36.23 12.27
N GLU A 735 40.70 36.98 11.19
CA GLU A 735 39.63 37.82 10.64
C GLU A 735 38.50 37.00 9.99
N LEU A 736 38.79 35.90 9.29
CA LEU A 736 37.80 34.96 8.76
C LEU A 736 37.05 34.25 9.87
N LYS A 737 37.76 33.81 10.92
CA LYS A 737 37.13 33.27 12.15
C LYS A 737 36.13 34.28 12.72
N VAL A 738 36.55 35.54 12.89
CA VAL A 738 35.67 36.61 13.39
C VAL A 738 34.51 36.87 12.44
N LEU A 739 34.74 36.88 11.12
CA LEU A 739 33.73 37.16 10.12
C LEU A 739 32.66 36.06 10.08
N VAL A 740 33.06 34.79 9.95
CA VAL A 740 32.16 33.62 9.98
C VAL A 740 31.34 33.63 11.26
N CYS A 741 31.99 33.84 12.42
CA CYS A 741 31.28 33.97 13.70
C CYS A 741 30.30 35.15 13.73
N SER A 742 30.63 36.29 13.09
CA SER A 742 29.81 37.51 13.14
C SER A 742 28.62 37.53 12.17
N GLU A 743 28.67 36.75 11.09
CA GLU A 743 27.59 36.64 10.09
C GLU A 743 26.53 35.60 10.49
N LEU A 744 26.85 34.73 11.46
CA LEU A 744 25.88 33.86 12.11
C LEU A 744 24.95 34.68 13.01
N ALA A 745 23.65 34.35 13.02
CA ALA A 745 22.71 34.97 13.94
C ALA A 745 23.13 34.72 15.41
N ASP A 746 22.86 35.69 16.29
CA ASP A 746 23.11 35.61 17.75
C ASP A 746 22.11 34.62 18.39
N LYS A 747 22.38 33.33 18.19
CA LYS A 747 21.61 32.15 18.62
C LYS A 747 22.55 31.09 19.20
N ASP A 748 22.00 30.08 19.87
CA ASP A 748 22.75 29.09 20.67
C ASP A 748 23.80 28.25 19.90
N TYR A 749 23.76 28.24 18.56
CA TYR A 749 24.73 27.54 17.70
C TYR A 749 25.97 28.36 17.31
N GLN A 750 26.04 29.66 17.64
CA GLN A 750 27.18 30.49 17.31
C GLN A 750 28.45 30.01 18.03
N ASP A 751 28.34 29.68 19.32
CA ASP A 751 29.45 29.13 20.12
C ASP A 751 29.93 27.77 19.58
N LEU A 752 29.00 26.96 19.07
CA LEU A 752 29.25 25.66 18.44
C LEU A 752 30.08 25.82 17.16
N LEU A 753 29.63 26.63 16.21
CA LEU A 753 30.33 26.86 14.96
C LEU A 753 31.67 27.56 15.16
N CYS A 754 31.76 28.53 16.07
CA CYS A 754 33.03 29.16 16.43
C CYS A 754 34.02 28.18 17.07
N THR A 755 33.54 27.21 17.86
CA THR A 755 34.39 26.15 18.41
C THR A 755 34.84 25.18 17.32
N LEU A 756 33.97 24.79 16.39
CA LEU A 756 34.28 23.90 15.26
C LEU A 756 35.30 24.52 14.29
N VAL A 757 35.18 25.82 14.03
CA VAL A 757 36.18 26.63 13.32
C VAL A 757 37.55 26.59 14.03
N ASP A 758 37.56 26.58 15.37
CA ASP A 758 38.77 26.41 16.18
C ASP A 758 39.31 24.96 16.20
N VAL A 759 38.46 23.94 15.99
CA VAL A 759 38.85 22.53 15.78
C VAL A 759 39.52 22.36 14.42
N ALA A 760 38.90 22.89 13.36
CA ALA A 760 39.37 22.75 11.99
C ALA A 760 40.77 23.33 11.78
N SER A 761 41.11 24.39 12.54
CA SER A 761 42.47 24.95 12.58
C SER A 761 43.58 24.02 13.10
N LYS A 762 43.24 22.80 13.54
CA LYS A 762 44.16 21.78 14.06
C LYS A 762 44.14 20.46 13.27
N LEU A 763 43.26 20.33 12.27
CA LEU A 763 43.05 19.10 11.48
C LEU A 763 44.20 18.73 10.52
N PRO A 764 44.91 19.67 9.86
CA PRO A 764 45.88 19.33 8.81
C PRO A 764 47.04 18.42 9.24
N THR A 765 47.31 18.34 10.54
CA THR A 765 48.39 17.50 11.10
C THR A 765 47.91 16.15 11.65
N ALA A 766 46.60 15.92 11.79
CA ALA A 766 46.03 14.73 12.45
C ALA A 766 45.49 13.67 11.48
N ALA A 767 44.97 14.09 10.33
CA ALA A 767 44.35 13.19 9.34
C ALA A 767 45.36 12.27 8.64
N GLU A 768 46.63 12.67 8.49
CA GLU A 768 47.68 11.81 7.90
C GLU A 768 48.16 10.69 8.85
N ASP A 769 48.01 10.87 10.17
CA ASP A 769 48.60 10.00 11.20
C ASP A 769 47.58 9.13 11.97
N GLY A 770 46.28 9.32 11.76
CA GLY A 770 45.23 8.52 12.42
C GLY A 770 45.03 8.83 13.91
N ASP A 771 45.48 10.01 14.36
CA ASP A 771 45.33 10.45 15.75
C ASP A 771 43.98 11.14 15.98
N TRP A 772 42.97 10.34 16.33
CA TRP A 772 41.60 10.80 16.60
C TRP A 772 41.48 11.71 17.82
N SER A 773 42.50 11.77 18.70
CA SER A 773 42.47 12.60 19.91
C SER A 773 42.35 14.10 19.57
N VAL A 774 42.87 14.52 18.42
CA VAL A 774 42.81 15.91 17.93
C VAL A 774 41.38 16.35 17.58
N ILE A 775 40.52 15.40 17.21
CA ILE A 775 39.10 15.61 16.85
C ILE A 775 38.20 15.39 18.06
N LEU A 776 38.51 14.37 18.87
CA LEU A 776 37.74 14.00 20.06
C LEU A 776 37.91 15.01 21.21
N GLU A 777 39.12 15.52 21.48
CA GLU A 777 39.33 16.48 22.58
C GLU A 777 38.48 17.77 22.44
N PRO A 778 38.30 18.34 21.23
CA PRO A 778 37.44 19.49 21.05
C PRO A 778 35.94 19.15 21.02
N LEU A 779 35.50 18.05 20.39
CA LEU A 779 34.10 17.59 20.48
C LEU A 779 33.70 17.32 21.94
N GLN A 780 34.61 16.78 22.75
CA GLN A 780 34.43 16.62 24.20
C GLN A 780 34.26 17.95 24.95
N LYS A 781 34.88 19.05 24.49
CA LYS A 781 34.65 20.41 25.03
C LYS A 781 33.29 20.96 24.61
N LEU A 782 32.80 20.51 23.46
CA LEU A 782 31.53 20.88 22.84
C LEU A 782 30.33 20.07 23.38
N ALA A 783 30.37 19.70 24.66
CA ALA A 783 29.33 18.93 25.34
C ALA A 783 29.11 17.49 24.85
N PHE A 784 29.96 16.89 24.00
CA PHE A 784 29.85 15.46 23.68
C PHE A 784 29.91 14.56 24.93
N ASN A 785 30.72 14.95 25.93
CA ASN A 785 30.74 14.30 27.23
C ASN A 785 29.41 14.41 28.00
N ILE A 786 28.61 15.46 27.75
CA ILE A 786 27.29 15.62 28.38
C ILE A 786 26.33 14.53 27.89
N ALA A 787 26.31 14.26 26.57
CA ALA A 787 25.49 13.17 26.02
C ALA A 787 25.94 11.80 26.54
N LEU A 788 27.26 11.54 26.60
CA LEU A 788 27.79 10.29 27.17
C LEU A 788 27.51 10.16 28.68
N ASP A 789 27.63 11.25 29.44
CA ASP A 789 27.32 11.26 30.87
C ASP A 789 25.81 11.08 31.11
N GLN A 790 24.97 11.62 30.23
CA GLN A 790 23.53 11.36 30.23
C GLN A 790 23.25 9.87 29.99
N VAL A 791 23.86 9.25 28.97
CA VAL A 791 23.75 7.80 28.75
C VAL A 791 24.17 7.04 30.01
N ARG A 792 25.34 7.34 30.59
CA ARG A 792 25.84 6.69 31.82
C ARG A 792 24.90 6.90 33.02
N GLY A 793 24.18 8.02 33.06
CA GLY A 793 23.16 8.28 34.08
C GLY A 793 21.86 7.48 33.90
N LEU A 794 21.57 7.06 32.66
CA LEU A 794 20.38 6.29 32.30
C LEU A 794 20.59 4.77 32.39
N ILE A 795 21.84 4.30 32.25
CA ILE A 795 22.17 2.87 32.20
C ILE A 795 22.88 2.39 33.48
N THR A 796 22.88 1.07 33.71
CA THR A 796 23.63 0.43 34.80
C THR A 796 25.07 0.09 34.39
N ASP A 797 25.99 -0.06 35.35
CA ASP A 797 27.40 -0.40 35.08
C ASP A 797 27.59 -1.69 34.27
N ASN A 798 26.63 -2.62 34.32
CA ASN A 798 26.63 -3.89 33.58
C ASN A 798 25.63 -3.91 32.42
N PHE A 799 25.13 -2.77 31.98
CA PHE A 799 24.11 -2.66 30.93
C PHE A 799 24.49 -3.37 29.63
N VAL A 800 25.71 -3.13 29.12
CA VAL A 800 26.21 -3.79 27.90
C VAL A 800 26.27 -5.31 28.07
N GLU A 801 26.56 -5.82 29.28
CA GLU A 801 26.52 -7.26 29.54
C GLU A 801 25.08 -7.80 29.53
N ILE A 802 24.12 -7.03 30.04
CA ILE A 802 22.71 -7.41 30.12
C ILE A 802 22.12 -7.54 28.71
N ILE A 803 22.19 -6.49 27.89
CA ILE A 803 21.56 -6.48 26.55
C ILE A 803 22.16 -7.51 25.59
N PHE A 804 23.38 -8.01 25.86
CA PHE A 804 24.01 -9.09 25.09
C PHE A 804 23.79 -10.50 25.68
N SER A 805 23.33 -10.62 26.93
CA SER A 805 23.29 -11.91 27.63
C SER A 805 22.31 -12.92 27.03
N ASP A 806 21.18 -12.42 26.49
CA ASP A 806 20.09 -13.21 25.90
C ASP A 806 19.86 -12.90 24.40
N LEU A 807 20.83 -12.27 23.73
CA LEU A 807 20.74 -11.91 22.30
C LEU A 807 20.85 -13.18 21.42
N ASP A 808 19.70 -13.83 21.17
CA ASP A 808 19.57 -15.05 20.36
C ASP A 808 19.33 -14.70 18.89
N LEU A 809 20.42 -14.59 18.14
CA LEU A 809 20.38 -14.21 16.73
C LEU A 809 20.19 -15.46 15.88
N SER A 810 19.19 -15.47 15.00
CA SER A 810 18.90 -16.64 14.13
C SER A 810 19.95 -16.85 13.04
N ASN A 811 20.72 -15.81 12.70
CA ASN A 811 21.76 -15.82 11.68
C ASN A 811 23.14 -16.13 12.29
N GLN A 812 23.84 -17.10 11.73
CA GLN A 812 25.17 -17.51 12.22
C GLN A 812 26.21 -16.39 12.08
N LEU A 813 26.21 -15.63 10.99
CA LEU A 813 27.12 -14.51 10.78
C LEU A 813 26.87 -13.40 11.82
N GLN A 814 25.61 -13.15 12.18
CA GLN A 814 25.28 -12.21 13.26
C GLN A 814 25.82 -12.69 14.62
N ASN A 815 25.60 -13.97 14.98
CA ASN A 815 26.13 -14.54 16.22
C ASN A 815 27.64 -14.50 16.32
N ASP A 816 28.29 -14.65 15.18
CA ASP A 816 29.74 -14.64 15.04
C ASP A 816 30.34 -13.23 15.20
N LEU A 817 29.63 -12.20 14.72
CA LEU A 817 30.10 -10.81 14.74
C LEU A 817 29.68 -10.04 16.01
N LYS A 818 28.65 -10.48 16.75
CA LYS A 818 28.09 -9.73 17.90
C LYS A 818 29.11 -9.43 19.00
N GLY A 819 30.11 -10.29 19.19
CA GLY A 819 31.19 -10.05 20.16
C GLY A 819 32.01 -8.80 19.85
N PHE A 820 32.22 -8.49 18.57
CA PHE A 820 33.00 -7.31 18.15
C PHE A 820 32.17 -6.03 18.27
N VAL A 821 30.86 -6.09 18.02
CA VAL A 821 29.93 -4.97 18.29
C VAL A 821 29.89 -4.66 19.79
N LYS A 822 29.88 -5.69 20.63
CA LYS A 822 29.94 -5.53 22.09
C LYS A 822 31.18 -4.77 22.55
N ASP A 823 32.34 -5.01 21.93
CA ASP A 823 33.59 -4.32 22.27
C ASP A 823 33.50 -2.81 22.01
N ILE A 824 32.87 -2.40 20.89
CA ILE A 824 32.62 -0.98 20.57
C ILE A 824 31.74 -0.33 21.65
N LEU A 825 30.60 -0.95 21.97
CA LEU A 825 29.66 -0.42 22.97
C LEU A 825 30.27 -0.35 24.38
N THR A 826 31.11 -1.33 24.73
CA THR A 826 31.84 -1.35 25.99
C THR A 826 32.83 -0.19 26.07
N ALA A 827 33.53 0.11 24.98
CA ALA A 827 34.45 1.24 24.92
C ALA A 827 33.70 2.57 25.12
N MET A 828 32.61 2.79 24.38
CA MET A 828 31.82 4.03 24.43
C MET A 828 31.20 4.30 25.81
N THR A 829 30.79 3.26 26.53
CA THR A 829 30.14 3.37 27.85
C THR A 829 31.12 3.39 29.03
N SER A 830 32.40 3.05 28.81
CA SER A 830 33.42 2.99 29.86
C SER A 830 33.67 4.35 30.53
N GLU A 831 34.17 4.37 31.78
CA GLU A 831 34.57 5.61 32.46
C GLU A 831 35.70 6.37 31.72
N SER A 832 36.56 5.64 31.00
CA SER A 832 37.62 6.20 30.14
C SER A 832 37.09 6.74 28.80
N GLY A 833 35.83 6.47 28.45
CA GLY A 833 35.22 6.92 27.20
C GLY A 833 36.06 6.58 25.97
N PHE A 834 36.34 7.59 25.14
CA PHE A 834 37.00 7.45 23.85
C PHE A 834 38.54 7.45 23.89
N ASP A 835 39.17 7.43 25.08
CA ASP A 835 40.63 7.57 25.26
C ASP A 835 41.48 6.51 24.52
N ASN A 836 40.92 5.36 24.16
CA ASN A 836 41.59 4.27 23.41
C ASN A 836 40.66 3.69 22.32
N PHE A 837 39.80 4.53 21.73
CA PHE A 837 38.79 4.08 20.79
C PHE A 837 39.38 3.69 19.43
N ASP A 838 40.49 4.31 19.03
CA ASP A 838 41.30 3.98 17.86
C ASP A 838 41.69 2.49 17.83
N GLY A 839 42.25 1.98 18.92
CA GLY A 839 42.63 0.58 19.04
C GLY A 839 41.44 -0.39 19.05
N VAL A 840 40.26 0.07 19.50
CA VAL A 840 39.02 -0.73 19.48
C VAL A 840 38.51 -0.87 18.04
N ILE A 841 38.53 0.22 17.26
CA ILE A 841 38.15 0.21 15.85
C ILE A 841 39.13 -0.62 15.01
N GLU A 842 40.44 -0.47 15.21
CA GLU A 842 41.44 -1.32 14.55
C GLU A 842 41.22 -2.81 14.85
N SER A 843 40.97 -3.14 16.12
CA SER A 843 40.67 -4.52 16.54
C SER A 843 39.37 -5.04 15.93
N PHE A 844 38.33 -4.22 15.87
CA PHE A 844 37.05 -4.57 15.22
C PHE A 844 37.28 -4.94 13.75
N ILE A 845 38.03 -4.11 13.01
CA ILE A 845 38.35 -4.35 11.59
C ILE A 845 39.09 -5.68 11.42
N GLU A 846 40.17 -5.88 12.17
CA GLU A 846 40.97 -7.11 12.06
C GLU A 846 40.14 -8.35 12.38
N ASN A 847 39.31 -8.28 13.42
CA ASN A 847 38.50 -9.41 13.88
C ASN A 847 37.36 -9.76 12.91
N VAL A 848 36.65 -8.76 12.35
CA VAL A 848 35.60 -8.99 11.35
C VAL A 848 36.18 -9.68 10.12
N ILE A 849 37.32 -9.20 9.60
CA ILE A 849 37.96 -9.79 8.43
C ILE A 849 38.54 -11.17 8.73
N GLN A 850 39.16 -11.36 9.90
CA GLN A 850 39.69 -12.66 10.32
C GLN A 850 38.57 -13.71 10.45
N HIS A 851 37.40 -13.31 10.94
CA HIS A 851 36.28 -14.23 11.17
C HIS A 851 35.50 -14.53 9.88
N ALA A 852 35.17 -13.51 9.10
CA ALA A 852 34.49 -13.67 7.81
C ALA A 852 35.38 -14.37 6.77
N GLY A 853 36.70 -14.11 6.82
CA GLY A 853 37.69 -14.53 5.84
C GLY A 853 37.82 -13.52 4.70
N GLU A 854 39.07 -13.15 4.36
CA GLU A 854 39.37 -12.09 3.37
C GLU A 854 38.61 -12.25 2.05
N GLN A 855 38.60 -13.47 1.47
CA GLN A 855 37.93 -13.72 0.20
C GLN A 855 36.40 -13.59 0.32
N PHE A 856 35.80 -14.13 1.38
CA PHE A 856 34.36 -14.04 1.57
C PHE A 856 33.92 -12.60 1.80
N PHE A 857 34.67 -11.83 2.61
CA PHE A 857 34.40 -10.41 2.81
C PHE A 857 34.49 -9.61 1.51
N ALA A 858 35.52 -9.85 0.70
CA ALA A 858 35.67 -9.16 -0.59
C ALA A 858 34.50 -9.44 -1.55
N ASP A 859 33.97 -10.67 -1.54
CA ASP A 859 32.89 -11.09 -2.44
C ASP A 859 31.48 -10.79 -1.86
N ASN A 860 31.32 -10.65 -0.54
CA ASN A 860 30.02 -10.60 0.16
C ASN A 860 29.98 -9.51 1.24
N ARG A 861 30.59 -8.34 0.98
CA ARG A 861 30.63 -7.22 1.93
C ARG A 861 29.22 -6.77 2.36
N ASP A 862 28.24 -6.81 1.46
CA ASP A 862 26.86 -6.41 1.75
C ASP A 862 26.16 -7.36 2.73
N ASP A 863 26.46 -8.66 2.69
CA ASP A 863 25.96 -9.63 3.68
C ASP A 863 26.51 -9.35 5.07
N VAL A 864 27.77 -8.88 5.16
CA VAL A 864 28.39 -8.47 6.43
C VAL A 864 27.75 -7.20 6.97
N ILE A 865 27.46 -6.23 6.10
CA ILE A 865 26.71 -5.02 6.48
C ILE A 865 25.32 -5.40 7.00
N ALA A 866 24.58 -6.23 6.27
CA ALA A 866 23.25 -6.70 6.67
C ALA A 866 23.28 -7.46 8.02
N ALA A 867 24.33 -8.26 8.25
CA ALA A 867 24.51 -8.93 9.54
C ALA A 867 24.77 -7.93 10.68
N ILE A 868 25.61 -6.91 10.49
CA ILE A 868 25.84 -5.87 11.51
C ILE A 868 24.56 -5.11 11.82
N LYS A 869 23.81 -4.66 10.79
CA LYS A 869 22.52 -3.98 10.97
C LYS A 869 21.53 -4.83 11.78
N GLY A 870 21.39 -6.12 11.45
CA GLY A 870 20.50 -7.02 12.18
C GLY A 870 20.92 -7.28 13.65
N ILE A 871 22.22 -7.14 13.99
CA ILE A 871 22.66 -7.14 15.40
C ILE A 871 22.11 -5.89 16.10
N PHE A 872 22.25 -4.71 15.49
CA PHE A 872 21.77 -3.46 16.08
C PHE A 872 20.26 -3.39 16.19
N GLU A 873 19.50 -3.91 15.22
CA GLU A 873 18.05 -4.11 15.32
C GLU A 873 17.68 -4.92 16.57
N SER A 874 18.33 -6.06 16.79
CA SER A 874 18.08 -6.89 17.98
C SER A 874 18.52 -6.21 19.28
N LEU A 875 19.54 -5.35 19.22
CA LEU A 875 19.99 -4.57 20.37
C LEU A 875 19.00 -3.46 20.74
N HIS A 876 18.35 -2.82 19.76
CA HIS A 876 17.27 -1.88 20.03
C HIS A 876 16.14 -2.54 20.84
N ASP A 877 15.69 -3.72 20.42
CA ASP A 877 14.69 -4.50 21.16
C ASP A 877 15.15 -4.83 22.59
N ALA A 878 16.43 -5.20 22.75
CA ALA A 878 17.00 -5.51 24.05
C ALA A 878 17.11 -4.28 24.97
N VAL A 879 17.40 -3.10 24.41
CA VAL A 879 17.40 -1.83 25.16
C VAL A 879 15.99 -1.49 25.63
N ASP A 880 15.00 -1.63 24.76
CA ASP A 880 13.59 -1.38 25.11
C ASP A 880 13.10 -2.34 26.19
N ALA A 881 13.55 -3.61 26.16
CA ALA A 881 13.24 -4.59 27.20
C ALA A 881 13.87 -4.27 28.56
N GLU A 882 15.09 -3.71 28.58
CA GLU A 882 15.82 -3.40 29.82
C GLU A 882 15.40 -2.07 30.45
N LEU A 883 15.26 -1.02 29.64
CA LEU A 883 14.94 0.33 30.11
C LEU A 883 13.43 0.63 30.10
N GLY A 884 12.64 -0.18 29.40
CA GLY A 884 11.24 0.08 29.10
C GLY A 884 11.09 1.09 27.97
N ASN A 885 10.05 0.95 27.15
CA ASN A 885 9.72 1.91 26.09
C ASN A 885 9.44 3.29 26.70
N THR A 886 10.47 4.12 26.75
CA THR A 886 10.55 5.38 27.49
C THR A 886 11.49 6.32 26.74
N ALA A 887 11.39 7.63 27.01
CA ALA A 887 12.36 8.62 26.53
C ALA A 887 13.83 8.24 26.83
N ALA A 888 14.09 7.52 27.93
CA ALA A 888 15.43 7.03 28.26
C ALA A 888 15.91 5.93 27.29
N ALA A 889 15.05 4.94 26.98
CA ALA A 889 15.36 3.91 26.00
C ALA A 889 15.55 4.50 24.61
N SER A 890 14.68 5.44 24.21
CA SER A 890 14.78 6.16 22.93
C SER A 890 16.11 6.91 22.80
N PHE A 891 16.54 7.65 23.84
CA PHE A 891 17.83 8.34 23.82
C PHE A 891 19.02 7.37 23.76
N VAL A 892 19.00 6.27 24.52
CA VAL A 892 20.09 5.27 24.52
C VAL A 892 20.15 4.53 23.18
N SER A 893 19.02 4.07 22.65
CA SER A 893 18.92 3.50 21.31
C SER A 893 19.41 4.48 20.25
N GLY A 894 18.95 5.73 20.36
CA GLY A 894 19.20 6.75 19.38
C GLY A 894 20.62 7.26 19.28
N PHE A 895 21.22 7.57 20.43
CA PHE A 895 22.56 8.13 20.52
C PHE A 895 23.61 7.03 20.64
N LEU A 896 23.51 6.14 21.63
CA LEU A 896 24.54 5.14 21.89
C LEU A 896 24.55 4.05 20.81
N LEU A 897 23.42 3.38 20.57
CA LEU A 897 23.37 2.30 19.58
C LEU A 897 23.51 2.83 18.16
N GLY A 898 22.79 3.91 17.83
CA GLY A 898 22.88 4.54 16.51
C GLY A 898 24.30 5.00 16.16
N MET A 899 25.01 5.65 17.08
CA MET A 899 26.40 6.05 16.84
C MET A 899 27.31 4.83 16.69
N ALA A 900 27.15 3.82 17.55
CA ALA A 900 27.95 2.61 17.48
C ALA A 900 27.75 1.84 16.16
N GLU A 901 26.52 1.84 15.63
CA GLU A 901 26.19 1.25 14.34
C GLU A 901 26.87 1.99 13.19
N ASP A 902 26.65 3.31 13.11
CA ASP A 902 27.24 4.15 12.06
C ASP A 902 28.78 4.08 12.10
N MET A 903 29.37 4.02 13.31
CA MET A 903 30.80 3.81 13.54
C MET A 903 31.26 2.45 13.00
N ALA A 904 30.57 1.36 13.37
CA ALA A 904 30.92 0.01 12.96
C ALA A 904 30.85 -0.15 11.44
N LEU A 905 29.80 0.38 10.81
CA LEU A 905 29.62 0.35 9.36
C LEU A 905 30.65 1.19 8.62
N SER A 906 30.98 2.38 9.13
CA SER A 906 31.99 3.28 8.55
C SER A 906 33.42 2.77 8.72
N ALA A 907 33.69 2.00 9.78
CA ALA A 907 34.98 1.36 10.02
C ALA A 907 35.28 0.20 9.06
N LEU A 908 34.25 -0.43 8.46
CA LEU A 908 34.45 -1.60 7.60
C LEU A 908 35.38 -1.29 6.41
N PRO A 909 36.42 -2.11 6.17
CA PRO A 909 37.35 -1.94 5.07
C PRO A 909 36.67 -1.77 3.71
N ARG A 910 37.25 -0.90 2.88
CA ARG A 910 36.88 -0.81 1.45
C ARG A 910 37.56 -1.93 0.67
N VAL A 911 36.82 -2.47 -0.32
CA VAL A 911 37.34 -3.45 -1.28
C VAL A 911 37.69 -2.69 -2.55
N ASN A 912 38.96 -2.72 -2.94
CA ASN A 912 39.44 -2.07 -4.17
C ASN A 912 38.93 -2.81 -5.41
N GLU A 913 38.93 -2.15 -6.58
CA GLU A 913 38.50 -2.76 -7.86
C GLU A 913 39.24 -4.07 -8.22
N ASN A 914 40.44 -4.25 -7.68
CA ASN A 914 41.26 -5.45 -7.87
C ASN A 914 41.01 -6.57 -6.83
N GLY A 915 40.00 -6.41 -5.96
CA GLY A 915 39.63 -7.35 -4.90
C GLY A 915 40.51 -7.29 -3.64
N SER A 916 41.48 -6.36 -3.56
CA SER A 916 42.29 -6.19 -2.35
C SER A 916 41.55 -5.36 -1.29
N ILE A 917 41.72 -5.74 -0.02
CA ILE A 917 41.11 -5.06 1.13
C ILE A 917 42.01 -3.94 1.62
N ASN A 918 41.46 -2.74 1.77
CA ASN A 918 42.14 -1.63 2.45
C ASN A 918 41.77 -1.63 3.94
N TYR A 919 42.69 -2.13 4.76
CA TYR A 919 42.52 -2.23 6.22
C TYR A 919 42.54 -0.90 6.95
N LYS A 920 42.92 0.21 6.29
CA LYS A 920 42.84 1.52 6.91
C LYS A 920 41.37 1.97 6.93
N PRO A 921 40.79 2.29 8.11
CA PRO A 921 39.46 2.88 8.18
C PRO A 921 39.45 4.22 7.45
N ASN A 922 38.28 4.61 6.96
CA ASN A 922 38.10 5.93 6.37
C ASN A 922 38.04 6.97 7.49
N GLY A 923 39.15 7.70 7.67
CA GLY A 923 39.30 8.87 8.52
C GLY A 923 38.03 9.72 8.58
N ASP A 924 37.75 10.32 7.43
CA ASP A 924 36.72 11.32 7.25
C ASP A 924 35.32 10.77 7.54
N ALA A 925 35.04 9.51 7.21
CA ALA A 925 33.73 8.91 7.50
C ALA A 925 33.49 8.71 9.00
N LEU A 926 34.50 8.32 9.77
CA LEU A 926 34.33 8.19 11.22
C LEU A 926 34.19 9.58 11.87
N VAL A 927 34.90 10.60 11.37
CA VAL A 927 34.69 12.00 11.82
C VAL A 927 33.25 12.45 11.54
N SER A 928 32.76 12.22 10.33
CA SER A 928 31.40 12.54 9.91
C SER A 928 30.35 11.93 10.85
N VAL A 929 30.50 10.66 11.23
CA VAL A 929 29.59 10.02 12.19
C VAL A 929 29.61 10.71 13.56
N LEU A 930 30.77 11.09 14.09
CA LEU A 930 30.85 11.82 15.35
C LEU A 930 30.17 13.19 15.26
N ILE A 931 30.41 13.92 14.18
CA ILE A 931 29.79 15.23 13.92
C ILE A 931 28.27 15.07 13.81
N LYS A 932 27.78 14.18 12.96
CA LYS A 932 26.35 13.88 12.74
C LYS A 932 25.62 13.63 14.05
N HIS A 933 26.09 12.69 14.86
CA HIS A 933 25.41 12.32 16.11
C HIS A 933 25.54 13.38 17.20
N THR A 934 26.66 14.13 17.24
CA THR A 934 26.82 15.24 18.18
C THR A 934 25.87 16.39 17.83
N LEU A 935 25.88 16.83 16.57
CA LEU A 935 25.02 17.91 16.08
C LEU A 935 23.55 17.56 16.22
N TYR A 936 23.17 16.34 15.83
CA TYR A 936 21.78 15.92 15.90
C TYR A 936 21.26 15.89 17.34
N HIS A 937 21.95 15.18 18.25
CA HIS A 937 21.42 14.92 19.59
C HIS A 937 21.58 16.07 20.58
N LEU A 938 22.54 16.98 20.37
CA LEU A 938 22.75 18.13 21.26
C LEU A 938 22.08 19.40 20.76
N PHE A 939 21.64 19.44 19.51
CA PHE A 939 21.23 20.69 18.88
C PHE A 939 20.08 20.51 17.89
N LEU A 940 20.27 19.82 16.76
CA LEU A 940 19.31 19.87 15.66
C LEU A 940 17.95 19.22 15.98
N LYS A 941 17.92 18.17 16.82
CA LYS A 941 16.66 17.50 17.14
C LYS A 941 15.69 18.42 17.90
N ASP A 942 16.22 19.34 18.71
CA ASP A 942 15.44 20.22 19.60
C ASP A 942 14.68 21.33 18.84
N PHE A 943 14.92 21.50 17.53
CA PHE A 943 14.21 22.49 16.70
C PHE A 943 12.95 21.94 16.02
N PHE A 944 12.81 20.61 15.94
CA PHE A 944 11.72 20.01 15.18
C PHE A 944 11.28 18.67 15.74
N VAL A 945 12.21 17.78 16.07
CA VAL A 945 11.89 16.37 16.35
C VAL A 945 11.07 16.27 17.63
N ASP A 946 11.45 17.00 18.67
CA ASP A 946 10.75 16.97 19.96
C ASP A 946 9.34 17.57 19.84
N GLU A 947 9.18 18.68 19.11
CA GLU A 947 7.90 19.31 18.80
C GLU A 947 7.02 18.41 17.92
N ALA A 948 7.60 17.77 16.91
CA ALA A 948 6.87 16.86 16.02
C ALA A 948 6.35 15.63 16.79
N ILE A 949 7.14 15.06 17.70
CA ILE A 949 6.69 13.98 18.59
C ILE A 949 5.54 14.47 19.46
N ALA A 950 5.67 15.65 20.09
CA ALA A 950 4.62 16.21 20.92
C ALA A 950 3.32 16.43 20.12
N GLY A 951 3.41 17.01 18.93
CA GLY A 951 2.28 17.23 18.03
C GLY A 951 1.63 15.91 17.57
N LEU A 952 2.43 14.89 17.26
CA LEU A 952 1.94 13.55 16.92
C LEU A 952 1.18 12.89 18.09
N HIS A 953 1.73 12.90 19.30
CA HIS A 953 1.01 12.40 20.48
C HIS A 953 -0.25 13.22 20.76
N LEU A 954 -0.22 14.54 20.58
CA LEU A 954 -1.41 15.38 20.68
C LEU A 954 -2.46 15.01 19.62
N ALA A 955 -2.05 14.71 18.39
CA ALA A 955 -2.95 14.26 17.33
C ALA A 955 -3.60 12.92 17.66
N LEU A 956 -2.84 11.98 18.26
CA LEU A 956 -3.38 10.71 18.76
C LEU A 956 -4.34 10.92 19.94
N GLU A 957 -3.99 11.76 20.91
CA GLU A 957 -4.88 12.11 22.04
C GLU A 957 -6.18 12.74 21.54
N ASN A 958 -6.08 13.70 20.61
CA ASN A 958 -7.23 14.32 19.96
C ASN A 958 -8.04 13.25 19.23
N ALA A 959 -7.44 12.35 18.45
CA ALA A 959 -8.15 11.27 17.77
C ALA A 959 -8.93 10.37 18.72
N MET A 960 -8.31 9.94 19.82
CA MET A 960 -8.93 9.06 20.82
C MET A 960 -10.11 9.72 21.56
N THR A 961 -10.06 11.04 21.74
CA THR A 961 -11.03 11.77 22.56
C THR A 961 -12.05 12.59 21.76
N PHE A 962 -11.81 12.82 20.47
CA PHE A 962 -12.62 13.69 19.61
C PHE A 962 -14.09 13.25 19.57
N ASP A 963 -15.00 14.21 19.66
CA ASP A 963 -16.45 13.97 19.58
C ASP A 963 -17.03 14.81 18.43
N PRO A 964 -17.44 14.18 17.31
CA PRO A 964 -17.95 14.92 16.14
C PRO A 964 -19.21 15.74 16.45
N ALA A 965 -19.15 17.05 16.21
CA ALA A 965 -20.30 17.95 16.40
C ALA A 965 -21.29 17.90 15.23
N GLY A 966 -22.59 17.81 15.49
CA GLY A 966 -23.65 17.83 14.46
C GLY A 966 -24.66 16.69 14.61
N ASP A 967 -25.64 16.62 13.69
CA ASP A 967 -26.74 15.66 13.77
C ASP A 967 -26.43 14.31 13.07
N GLY A 968 -25.27 14.17 12.42
CA GLY A 968 -24.82 12.91 11.81
C GLY A 968 -23.81 13.08 10.66
N PRO A 969 -23.60 12.02 9.85
CA PRO A 969 -22.53 11.93 8.85
C PRO A 969 -22.51 13.07 7.82
N TYR A 970 -23.67 13.62 7.45
CA TYR A 970 -23.76 14.76 6.54
C TYR A 970 -23.14 16.05 7.12
N ASP A 971 -23.39 16.34 8.40
CA ASP A 971 -22.79 17.50 9.07
C ASP A 971 -21.30 17.29 9.29
N TRP A 972 -20.92 16.08 9.73
CA TRP A 972 -19.53 15.73 9.97
C TRP A 972 -18.68 15.79 8.70
N GLY A 973 -19.21 15.34 7.55
CA GLY A 973 -18.53 15.50 6.27
C GLY A 973 -18.31 16.96 5.88
N ARG A 974 -19.25 17.87 6.16
CA ARG A 974 -19.03 19.31 5.91
C ARG A 974 -17.95 19.92 6.80
N GLU A 975 -17.93 19.53 8.07
CA GLU A 975 -16.89 19.96 9.02
C GLU A 975 -15.52 19.39 8.62
N LEU A 976 -15.44 18.10 8.25
CA LEU A 976 -14.22 17.50 7.70
C LEU A 976 -13.71 18.27 6.48
N ASN A 977 -14.59 18.59 5.53
CA ASN A 977 -14.19 19.34 4.33
C ASN A 977 -13.60 20.71 4.67
N ARG A 978 -14.18 21.44 5.63
CA ARG A 978 -13.65 22.73 6.09
C ARG A 978 -12.30 22.56 6.79
N ASP A 979 -12.25 21.70 7.80
CA ASP A 979 -11.06 21.56 8.65
C ASP A 979 -9.88 20.98 7.85
N PHE A 980 -10.13 20.06 6.92
CA PHE A 980 -9.09 19.56 6.00
C PHE A 980 -8.65 20.63 5.00
N HIS A 981 -9.52 21.55 4.58
CA HIS A 981 -9.12 22.70 3.76
C HIS A 981 -8.13 23.59 4.52
N ASP A 982 -8.48 23.94 5.76
CA ASP A 982 -7.65 24.79 6.61
C ASP A 982 -6.32 24.10 6.91
N TYR A 983 -6.36 22.81 7.25
CA TYR A 983 -5.15 21.99 7.47
C TYR A 983 -4.24 21.95 6.25
N ARG A 984 -4.79 21.69 5.05
CA ARG A 984 -4.01 21.59 3.81
C ARG A 984 -3.47 22.95 3.38
N SER A 985 -4.14 24.05 3.71
CA SER A 985 -3.60 25.41 3.50
C SER A 985 -2.35 25.66 4.35
N ILE A 986 -2.37 25.30 5.64
CA ILE A 986 -1.21 25.45 6.53
C ILE A 986 -0.05 24.59 6.03
N MET A 987 -0.34 23.34 5.67
CA MET A 987 0.66 22.42 5.09
C MET A 987 1.29 22.97 3.81
N SER A 988 0.50 23.57 2.92
CA SER A 988 1.00 24.16 1.68
C SER A 988 1.96 25.32 1.95
N ASP A 989 1.63 26.21 2.89
CA ASP A 989 2.50 27.33 3.28
C ASP A 989 3.82 26.84 3.91
N LEU A 990 3.75 25.76 4.70
CA LEU A 990 4.91 25.16 5.31
C LEU A 990 5.82 24.45 4.28
N GLN A 991 5.21 23.75 3.33
CA GLN A 991 5.93 23.12 2.23
C GLN A 991 6.62 24.18 1.36
N ASP A 992 5.96 25.30 1.05
CA ASP A 992 6.58 26.41 0.33
C ASP A 992 7.76 26.99 1.13
N THR A 993 7.64 27.08 2.46
CA THR A 993 8.74 27.52 3.34
C THR A 993 9.93 26.56 3.25
N ALA A 994 9.68 25.25 3.37
CA ALA A 994 10.70 24.21 3.23
C ALA A 994 11.37 24.24 1.85
N TRP A 995 10.55 24.36 0.80
CA TRP A 995 11.02 24.40 -0.57
C TRP A 995 11.92 25.60 -0.83
N ASN A 996 11.51 26.79 -0.38
CA ASN A 996 12.31 28.00 -0.48
C ASN A 996 13.63 27.86 0.30
N ALA A 997 13.61 27.28 1.49
CA ALA A 997 14.83 27.02 2.27
C ALA A 997 15.80 26.09 1.53
N LEU A 998 15.29 24.98 1.00
CA LEU A 998 16.07 24.00 0.25
C LEU A 998 16.62 24.56 -1.08
N GLU A 999 15.89 25.45 -1.76
CA GLU A 999 16.31 26.09 -3.03
C GLU A 999 17.23 27.31 -2.85
N THR A 1000 17.34 27.90 -1.65
CA THR A 1000 18.11 29.14 -1.42
C THR A 1000 19.61 29.01 -1.80
N GLN A 1001 20.10 27.78 -1.95
CA GLN A 1001 21.43 27.42 -2.45
C GLN A 1001 21.78 28.11 -3.78
N ASP A 1002 20.85 28.26 -4.74
CA ASP A 1002 21.19 28.74 -6.08
C ASP A 1002 21.63 30.22 -6.13
N ALA A 1003 21.07 31.07 -5.27
CA ALA A 1003 21.42 32.49 -5.20
C ALA A 1003 22.79 32.71 -4.54
N ILE A 1004 23.11 31.88 -3.53
CA ILE A 1004 24.37 31.87 -2.80
C ILE A 1004 25.46 31.21 -3.67
N ASN A 1005 25.15 30.11 -4.35
CA ASN A 1005 25.98 29.47 -5.36
C ASN A 1005 26.32 30.39 -6.53
N SER A 1006 25.42 31.30 -6.93
CA SER A 1006 25.73 32.31 -7.96
C SER A 1006 26.84 33.26 -7.51
N TRP A 1007 26.87 33.61 -6.22
CA TRP A 1007 27.95 34.38 -5.62
C TRP A 1007 29.25 33.58 -5.49
N ALA A 1008 29.18 32.32 -5.05
CA ALA A 1008 30.31 31.39 -5.04
C ALA A 1008 30.89 31.17 -6.46
N THR A 1009 30.03 31.03 -7.46
CA THR A 1009 30.41 30.90 -8.89
C THR A 1009 31.10 32.16 -9.41
N ALA A 1010 30.71 33.35 -8.94
CA ALA A 1010 31.39 34.60 -9.28
C ALA A 1010 32.81 34.67 -8.67
N LEU A 1011 33.00 34.13 -7.46
CA LEU A 1011 34.31 33.96 -6.82
C LEU A 1011 35.15 32.90 -7.54
N GLN A 1012 34.56 31.76 -7.91
CA GLN A 1012 35.21 30.75 -8.74
C GLN A 1012 35.58 31.30 -10.13
N GLY A 1013 34.78 32.21 -10.70
CA GLY A 1013 35.13 32.93 -11.93
C GLY A 1013 36.36 33.83 -11.78
N LEU A 1014 36.58 34.39 -10.58
CA LEU A 1014 37.79 35.13 -10.23
C LEU A 1014 38.98 34.18 -10.05
N VAL A 1015 38.78 33.04 -9.36
CA VAL A 1015 39.77 31.97 -9.19
C VAL A 1015 40.22 31.41 -10.54
N GLY A 1016 39.29 31.09 -11.45
CA GLY A 1016 39.57 30.58 -12.79
C GLY A 1016 40.26 31.60 -13.73
N ILE A 1017 40.27 32.89 -13.39
CA ILE A 1017 41.11 33.91 -14.06
C ILE A 1017 42.53 33.91 -13.50
N LEU A 1018 42.69 33.58 -12.21
CA LEU A 1018 43.96 33.58 -11.48
C LEU A 1018 44.72 32.26 -11.62
N GLU A 1019 44.04 31.11 -11.74
CA GLU A 1019 44.66 29.79 -11.96
C GLU A 1019 45.56 29.75 -13.22
N PRO A 1020 45.12 30.24 -14.41
CA PRO A 1020 45.97 30.29 -15.59
C PRO A 1020 47.20 31.18 -15.41
N LEU A 1021 47.09 32.21 -14.56
CA LEU A 1021 48.21 33.07 -14.17
C LEU A 1021 49.17 32.30 -13.26
N GLY A 1022 48.67 31.53 -12.29
CA GLY A 1022 49.45 30.60 -11.46
C GLY A 1022 50.24 29.59 -12.29
N VAL A 1023 49.58 28.90 -13.23
CA VAL A 1023 50.23 27.92 -14.14
C VAL A 1023 51.28 28.58 -15.05
N ALA A 1024 50.99 29.79 -15.57
CA ALA A 1024 51.96 30.54 -16.35
C ALA A 1024 53.17 30.96 -15.51
N LEU A 1025 52.95 31.30 -14.23
CA LEU A 1025 54.00 31.63 -13.27
C LEU A 1025 54.80 30.39 -12.84
N ASP A 1026 54.18 29.20 -12.72
CA ASP A 1026 54.86 27.93 -12.45
C ASP A 1026 55.78 27.53 -13.61
N PHE A 1027 55.31 27.66 -14.85
CA PHE A 1027 56.13 27.44 -16.05
C PHE A 1027 57.31 28.41 -16.09
N MET A 1028 57.07 29.69 -15.76
CA MET A 1028 58.11 30.70 -15.64
C MET A 1028 59.05 30.42 -14.48
N GLY A 1029 58.56 29.90 -13.36
CA GLY A 1029 59.31 29.48 -12.17
C GLY A 1029 60.21 28.28 -12.44
N ALA A 1030 59.79 27.33 -13.27
CA ALA A 1030 60.60 26.20 -13.70
C ALA A 1030 61.80 26.62 -14.59
N ILE A 1031 61.65 27.73 -15.34
CA ILE A 1031 62.70 28.27 -16.23
C ILE A 1031 63.54 29.35 -15.51
N TYR A 1032 62.94 30.04 -14.54
CA TYR A 1032 63.55 31.07 -13.72
C TYR A 1032 63.11 30.90 -12.26
N PRO A 1033 63.89 30.19 -11.44
CA PRO A 1033 63.53 29.79 -10.07
C PRO A 1033 62.94 30.90 -9.18
N PRO A 1034 63.37 32.18 -9.27
CA PRO A 1034 62.78 33.25 -8.46
C PRO A 1034 61.31 33.59 -8.75
N MET A 1035 60.71 33.11 -9.86
CA MET A 1035 59.27 33.26 -10.15
C MET A 1035 58.42 32.12 -9.56
N LYS A 1036 59.04 31.04 -9.09
CA LYS A 1036 58.34 29.91 -8.43
C LYS A 1036 57.64 30.40 -7.16
N ASP A 1037 58.32 31.19 -6.35
CA ASP A 1037 57.74 31.84 -5.16
C ASP A 1037 56.58 32.77 -5.51
N THR A 1038 56.58 33.41 -6.69
CA THR A 1038 55.46 34.27 -7.12
C THR A 1038 54.23 33.45 -7.56
N ALA A 1039 54.46 32.29 -8.17
CA ALA A 1039 53.41 31.34 -8.53
C ALA A 1039 52.75 30.77 -7.26
N GLU A 1040 53.56 30.31 -6.31
CA GLU A 1040 53.12 29.79 -5.01
C GLU A 1040 52.26 30.82 -4.25
N ARG A 1041 52.57 32.11 -4.36
CA ARG A 1041 51.82 33.22 -3.75
C ARG A 1041 50.51 33.59 -4.45
N VAL A 1042 50.37 33.32 -5.74
CA VAL A 1042 49.10 33.47 -6.47
C VAL A 1042 48.17 32.31 -6.15
N HIS A 1043 48.70 31.09 -6.03
CA HIS A 1043 47.97 29.92 -5.53
C HIS A 1043 47.48 30.15 -4.09
N ALA A 1044 48.31 30.71 -3.21
CA ALA A 1044 47.90 31.12 -1.87
C ALA A 1044 46.70 32.08 -1.84
N PHE A 1045 46.64 33.04 -2.77
CA PHE A 1045 45.54 34.01 -2.83
C PHE A 1045 44.26 33.40 -3.43
N ILE A 1046 44.40 32.40 -4.30
CA ILE A 1046 43.28 31.59 -4.79
C ILE A 1046 42.63 30.84 -3.62
N ALA A 1047 43.43 30.20 -2.76
CA ALA A 1047 42.97 29.55 -1.52
C ALA A 1047 42.16 30.48 -0.60
N VAL A 1048 42.60 31.73 -0.49
CA VAL A 1048 41.91 32.76 0.31
C VAL A 1048 40.56 33.16 -0.28
N LEU A 1049 40.45 33.19 -1.62
CA LEU A 1049 39.19 33.47 -2.31
C LEU A 1049 38.21 32.29 -2.20
N ASP A 1050 38.73 31.06 -2.15
CA ASP A 1050 37.92 29.87 -1.84
C ASP A 1050 37.41 29.91 -0.39
N GLY A 1051 38.22 30.37 0.58
CA GLY A 1051 37.78 30.53 1.97
C GLY A 1051 36.67 31.55 2.23
N ILE A 1052 36.34 32.39 1.26
CA ILE A 1052 35.17 33.28 1.33
C ILE A 1052 33.85 32.48 1.14
N GLN A 1053 33.89 31.30 0.49
CA GLN A 1053 32.73 30.42 0.30
C GLN A 1053 32.19 29.86 1.64
N ILE A 1054 33.03 29.75 2.68
CA ILE A 1054 32.65 29.32 4.03
C ILE A 1054 31.53 30.19 4.63
N VAL A 1055 31.56 31.52 4.38
CA VAL A 1055 30.51 32.44 4.86
C VAL A 1055 29.16 32.12 4.22
N SER A 1056 29.18 31.68 2.97
CA SER A 1056 28.01 31.27 2.20
C SER A 1056 27.37 30.02 2.83
N THR A 1057 28.20 29.01 3.14
CA THR A 1057 27.78 27.76 3.78
C THR A 1057 27.25 27.98 5.21
N ALA A 1058 27.85 28.92 5.94
CA ALA A 1058 27.40 29.32 7.28
C ALA A 1058 26.02 30.02 7.27
N ILE A 1059 25.74 30.84 6.25
CA ILE A 1059 24.42 31.46 6.05
C ILE A 1059 23.39 30.39 5.70
N GLU A 1060 23.74 29.44 4.81
CA GLU A 1060 22.87 28.30 4.48
C GLU A 1060 22.48 27.55 5.75
N PHE A 1061 23.46 27.10 6.56
CA PHE A 1061 23.19 26.42 7.83
C PHE A 1061 22.20 27.17 8.72
N GLY A 1062 22.37 28.49 8.90
CA GLY A 1062 21.46 29.30 9.72
C GLY A 1062 20.02 29.32 9.20
N LEU A 1063 19.84 29.43 7.88
CA LEU A 1063 18.51 29.41 7.26
C LEU A 1063 17.82 28.04 7.40
N ARG A 1064 18.60 26.95 7.33
CA ARG A 1064 18.08 25.59 7.54
C ARG A 1064 17.60 25.39 8.97
N VAL A 1065 18.38 25.84 9.96
CA VAL A 1065 17.99 25.80 11.38
C VAL A 1065 16.72 26.63 11.63
N ASP A 1066 16.62 27.84 11.07
CA ASP A 1066 15.41 28.66 11.16
C ASP A 1066 14.19 27.97 10.51
N SER A 1067 14.40 27.19 9.45
CA SER A 1067 13.34 26.42 8.80
C SER A 1067 12.89 25.24 9.65
N LEU A 1068 13.83 24.54 10.30
CA LEU A 1068 13.52 23.49 11.29
C LEU A 1068 12.68 24.05 12.45
N ASP A 1069 13.12 25.17 13.03
CA ASP A 1069 12.40 25.91 14.09
C ASP A 1069 10.95 26.23 13.68
N THR A 1070 10.78 26.67 12.43
CA THR A 1070 9.46 26.95 11.86
C THR A 1070 8.60 25.68 11.71
N PHE A 1071 9.20 24.56 11.31
CA PHE A 1071 8.49 23.27 11.26
C PHE A 1071 8.06 22.81 12.66
N GLY A 1072 8.92 22.99 13.67
CA GLY A 1072 8.63 22.66 15.07
C GLY A 1072 7.49 23.50 15.63
N ASP A 1073 7.55 24.83 15.48
CA ASP A 1073 6.54 25.77 15.96
C ASP A 1073 5.11 25.46 15.46
N ILE A 1074 5.00 24.94 14.24
CA ILE A 1074 3.71 24.66 13.58
C ILE A 1074 3.19 23.25 13.91
N ALA A 1075 4.01 22.38 14.52
CA ALA A 1075 3.63 21.01 14.84
C ALA A 1075 2.34 20.94 15.67
N ASP A 1076 2.17 21.76 16.70
CA ASP A 1076 0.95 21.77 17.52
C ASP A 1076 -0.27 22.30 16.74
N GLU A 1077 -0.07 23.31 15.89
CA GLU A 1077 -1.14 23.91 15.08
C GLU A 1077 -1.72 22.92 14.09
N LEU A 1078 -0.89 22.06 13.49
CA LEU A 1078 -1.34 20.99 12.59
C LEU A 1078 -2.31 20.04 13.30
N SER A 1079 -1.94 19.57 14.48
CA SER A 1079 -2.80 18.70 15.29
C SER A 1079 -4.13 19.39 15.61
N LEU A 1080 -4.13 20.66 16.06
CA LEU A 1080 -5.37 21.36 16.38
C LEU A 1080 -6.26 21.57 15.15
N THR A 1081 -5.67 21.93 14.01
CA THR A 1081 -6.42 22.23 12.77
C THR A 1081 -7.09 20.98 12.19
N ALA A 1082 -6.38 19.83 12.19
CA ALA A 1082 -6.94 18.57 11.70
C ALA A 1082 -8.20 18.12 12.47
N PHE A 1083 -8.39 18.62 13.69
CA PHE A 1083 -9.52 18.33 14.56
C PHE A 1083 -10.46 19.54 14.76
N GLY A 1084 -10.20 20.69 14.10
CA GLY A 1084 -11.02 21.89 14.24
C GLY A 1084 -11.02 22.50 15.66
N LEU A 1085 -9.94 22.31 16.42
CA LEU A 1085 -9.82 22.66 17.85
C LEU A 1085 -9.14 24.01 18.11
N HIS A 1086 -9.24 24.97 17.20
CA HIS A 1086 -8.64 26.30 17.38
C HIS A 1086 -9.17 27.01 18.64
N GLU A 1087 -8.29 27.70 19.37
CA GLU A 1087 -8.75 28.63 20.43
C GLU A 1087 -9.59 29.76 19.80
N GLU A 1088 -10.82 29.96 20.29
CA GLU A 1088 -11.69 31.11 19.94
C GLU A 1088 -11.13 32.46 20.39
#